data_AF-A0A812VZL5-F1
#
_entry.id   AF-A0A812VZL5-F1
#
_cell.length_a   1.000
_cell.length_b   1.000
_cell.length_c   1.000
_cell.angle_alpha   90.00
_cell.angle_beta   90.00
_cell.angle_gamma   90.00
#
_symmetry.space_group_name_H-M   'P 1'
#
loop_
_entity.id
_entity.type
_entity.pdbx_description
1 polymer ?
#
loop_
_entity_poly.entity_id
_entity_poly.type
_entity_poly.pdbx_seq_one_letter_code
_entity_poly.pdbx_strand_id
1 'polypeptide(L)'
;MGSRASCCQEDIPEPPKELVEASHACEDPPEGGSSKLDGGKTLSLDADKDVPVEVQELPQSEAVLSKWSRLREMRQLEVDAEILRGISLRASLRRGGRLWRCSPLDLDEHERGQLWSKSRYVEHFDVFLSHTWHTAGAWKMLSLLLQAGWKWVIFLYGVMVVVVCLLHSTDSLPLPFDFTAQCPNFKVTVPYFPWTLLLTFFSSIIAMLSAPYLPEGYGVPLVWDGVCFLDAVSIHQTDAALMERGIYGLGGFLKVSKELRVLWSRPYLSRLWCVFELAAYRHANPSGRITLAPLFVERAMLILFFATYFASSLFISFVILGGFQSLNPLIFCSVYFVGLCPYLFVIHVLRCGIREKHHLLTELQSFDLDKAETRSDFDRAFVHSAIEEWYGSKEAFVNYVRGPLREELLSTRCTSLPLSYAWMTSIVTFTTAVDDFTALLKGGADVNCLFSTLFGFGFGLQVCWFVTTIRVVSYLVERYAEPWWSGWADHLQTFVIYMFTYLWFMLGGVIAQLTCRSDLSLAIVWLIVSAIINANVSAGWGWSSRAPPGAVTNFMRAFRVVLTRPSVLVPWGYEWHEEPFDDTGARVLREIRQHSPLDRWNVWQQVIGRPDLVVQPGDRLIKTDGRWAYYEEEVCLCDSEQAAHLADAERPGLLRRLVLEFMRPTARPAAPVRPRLEVWDTQSALVISWDHPSALEPYKQVWGWAIALVDMDHEIWLIVDGVTYTARSLSLEGADVAVAKPDLCTIYVSEGLAYGRPYAACIAVLTDRGWSAFSDLSRSVSISASAKVSDAVLGLDPEEDDWSQRPRFACPSKLVPGASVPVTLRPGPRDLLCSERWLRREVCVDGHEGLQVETADTSMKLLMVDKVVPGSAVDEWNAKQEPFELHGFEMSYALQPGDVIKRVNGFQGAQVMLYELRRKPKKLIMTVDRHCGGNTVFEHTPEAKIFELHRLDADASRDVEEFDWHVLYSQAEGTLCARMVER
;
A
#
# COMPACT_ATOMS: atom_id res chain seq x y z
N MET A 1 39.37 -14.85 3.08
CA MET A 1 39.71 -16.26 3.38
C MET A 1 38.48 -16.88 4.01
N GLY A 2 37.90 -17.88 3.36
CA GLY A 2 36.60 -18.47 3.71
C GLY A 2 35.84 -18.93 2.47
N SER A 3 36.50 -19.69 1.60
CA SER A 3 35.92 -20.30 0.41
C SER A 3 36.41 -21.74 0.35
N ARG A 4 35.93 -22.59 1.26
CA ARG A 4 36.07 -24.06 1.28
C ARG A 4 35.40 -24.62 2.53
N ALA A 5 34.10 -24.88 2.42
CA ALA A 5 33.37 -25.89 3.19
C ALA A 5 31.97 -25.99 2.56
N SER A 6 31.78 -27.02 1.76
CA SER A 6 30.56 -27.33 0.99
C SER A 6 30.12 -28.71 1.43
N CYS A 7 28.89 -28.87 1.94
CA CYS A 7 28.33 -30.16 2.34
C CYS A 7 27.39 -30.70 1.25
N CYS A 8 27.46 -32.03 1.04
CA CYS A 8 26.78 -32.88 0.04
C CYS A 8 27.53 -33.09 -1.30
N GLN A 9 28.74 -33.67 -1.24
CA GLN A 9 29.04 -34.77 -2.16
C GLN A 9 28.36 -36.00 -1.57
N GLU A 10 27.29 -36.46 -2.21
CA GLU A 10 26.92 -37.86 -2.10
C GLU A 10 27.95 -38.64 -2.94
N ASP A 11 28.71 -39.51 -2.29
CA ASP A 11 29.33 -40.62 -2.99
C ASP A 11 28.20 -41.48 -3.57
N ILE A 12 28.08 -41.46 -4.90
CA ILE A 12 27.22 -42.36 -5.66
C ILE A 12 27.64 -43.79 -5.28
N PRO A 13 26.80 -44.61 -4.63
CA PRO A 13 27.15 -46.01 -4.45
C PRO A 13 27.17 -46.69 -5.82
N GLU A 14 28.26 -47.38 -6.13
CA GLU A 14 28.39 -48.22 -7.31
C GLU A 14 27.20 -49.20 -7.44
N PRO A 15 26.73 -49.50 -8.67
CA PRO A 15 25.62 -50.43 -8.86
C PRO A 15 26.01 -51.85 -8.41
N PRO A 16 25.02 -52.66 -7.98
CA PRO A 16 25.28 -53.90 -7.27
C PRO A 16 25.90 -54.96 -8.18
N LYS A 17 26.94 -55.65 -7.69
CA LYS A 17 27.32 -56.96 -8.20
C LYS A 17 26.48 -58.03 -7.51
N GLU A 18 25.78 -58.81 -8.33
CA GLU A 18 25.12 -60.06 -7.99
C GLU A 18 26.02 -61.00 -7.17
N LEU A 19 25.45 -61.71 -6.17
CA LEU A 19 25.15 -63.15 -6.25
C LEU A 19 24.67 -63.73 -4.89
N VAL A 20 23.50 -64.39 -4.97
CA VAL A 20 23.12 -65.70 -4.38
C VAL A 20 22.92 -65.88 -2.87
N GLU A 21 21.65 -66.21 -2.57
CA GLU A 21 21.07 -67.16 -1.61
C GLU A 21 21.83 -67.55 -0.32
N ALA A 22 21.15 -67.39 0.83
CA ALA A 22 20.76 -68.53 1.67
C ALA A 22 19.71 -68.14 2.73
N SER A 23 18.79 -69.08 2.95
CA SER A 23 17.65 -69.17 3.85
C SER A 23 17.97 -69.34 5.35
N HIS A 24 16.90 -69.26 6.19
CA HIS A 24 16.75 -69.65 7.62
C HIS A 24 17.18 -68.61 8.66
N ALA A 25 16.56 -68.45 9.84
CA ALA A 25 15.32 -68.88 10.48
C ALA A 25 15.20 -68.05 11.79
N CYS A 26 14.05 -68.12 12.46
CA CYS A 26 13.76 -67.53 13.77
C CYS A 26 14.83 -67.79 14.85
N GLU A 27 14.96 -66.88 15.82
CA GLU A 27 15.03 -67.22 17.25
C GLU A 27 14.77 -65.99 18.15
N ASP A 28 14.02 -66.22 19.24
CA ASP A 28 13.58 -65.27 20.27
C ASP A 28 14.74 -64.77 21.16
N PRO A 29 14.60 -63.62 21.86
CA PRO A 29 15.58 -63.20 22.88
C PRO A 29 15.25 -63.80 24.26
N PRO A 30 16.28 -64.14 25.07
CA PRO A 30 16.07 -64.76 26.38
C PRO A 30 15.81 -63.73 27.49
N GLU A 31 15.03 -64.20 28.46
CA GLU A 31 14.78 -63.61 29.76
C GLU A 31 16.05 -63.49 30.64
N GLY A 32 16.03 -62.48 31.52
CA GLY A 32 16.42 -62.65 32.92
C GLY A 32 17.85 -62.25 33.31
N GLY A 33 17.96 -61.39 34.33
CA GLY A 33 19.24 -61.19 35.03
C GLY A 33 19.30 -59.99 35.98
N SER A 34 18.75 -60.14 37.18
CA SER A 34 18.80 -59.20 38.30
C SER A 34 20.20 -58.93 38.87
N SER A 35 20.47 -57.72 39.35
CA SER A 35 21.11 -57.43 40.67
C SER A 35 21.16 -55.90 40.89
N LYS A 36 20.37 -55.35 41.84
CA LYS A 36 20.71 -55.05 43.25
C LYS A 36 21.85 -54.04 43.45
N LEU A 37 21.50 -52.86 43.99
CA LEU A 37 22.02 -52.19 45.20
C LEU A 37 21.62 -50.70 45.11
N ASP A 38 20.59 -50.26 45.84
CA ASP A 38 20.54 -49.81 47.24
C ASP A 38 20.90 -48.34 47.46
N GLY A 39 19.95 -47.63 48.07
CA GLY A 39 20.22 -46.64 49.11
C GLY A 39 20.00 -45.17 48.75
N GLY A 40 18.88 -44.60 49.22
CA GLY A 40 18.92 -43.18 49.61
C GLY A 40 17.62 -42.37 49.60
N LYS A 41 16.79 -42.58 50.62
CA LYS A 41 16.01 -41.56 51.36
C LYS A 41 14.96 -40.73 50.60
N THR A 42 13.74 -41.23 50.74
CA THR A 42 12.44 -40.56 50.84
C THR A 42 12.42 -39.28 51.67
N LEU A 43 11.75 -38.26 51.11
CA LEU A 43 11.10 -37.16 51.84
C LEU A 43 9.67 -37.09 51.32
N SER A 44 8.76 -37.61 52.14
CA SER A 44 7.31 -37.60 52.00
C SER A 44 6.75 -36.22 52.33
N LEU A 45 5.82 -35.71 51.52
CA LEU A 45 4.78 -34.76 51.95
C LEU A 45 3.56 -34.88 51.03
N ASP A 46 2.52 -35.47 51.61
CA ASP A 46 1.08 -35.20 51.49
C ASP A 46 0.39 -35.21 50.13
N ALA A 47 -0.29 -36.33 49.89
CA ALA A 47 -1.49 -36.44 49.08
C ALA A 47 -2.71 -36.01 49.92
N ASP A 48 -3.51 -35.08 49.41
CA ASP A 48 -4.97 -35.21 49.40
C ASP A 48 -5.61 -34.04 48.65
N LYS A 49 -6.22 -34.33 47.49
CA LYS A 49 -7.46 -33.75 46.96
C LYS A 49 -7.69 -34.27 45.54
N ASP A 50 -8.38 -35.40 45.47
CA ASP A 50 -9.00 -35.91 44.26
C ASP A 50 -10.10 -34.95 43.77
N VAL A 51 -9.86 -34.31 42.64
CA VAL A 51 -10.89 -33.71 41.79
C VAL A 51 -10.95 -34.58 40.53
N PRO A 52 -12.12 -35.09 40.11
CA PRO A 52 -12.20 -35.86 38.87
C PRO A 52 -11.95 -34.90 37.71
N VAL A 53 -10.77 -35.01 37.10
CA VAL A 53 -10.48 -34.37 35.82
C VAL A 53 -11.17 -35.21 34.75
N GLU A 54 -12.22 -34.64 34.16
CA GLU A 54 -12.83 -35.13 32.94
C GLU A 54 -11.75 -35.13 31.84
N VAL A 55 -11.25 -36.33 31.51
CA VAL A 55 -10.28 -36.52 30.43
C VAL A 55 -11.02 -36.27 29.12
N GLN A 56 -10.91 -35.05 28.64
CA GLN A 56 -11.34 -34.68 27.29
C GLN A 56 -10.43 -35.44 26.31
N GLU A 57 -11.00 -36.43 25.61
CA GLU A 57 -10.31 -37.15 24.53
C GLU A 57 -9.80 -36.12 23.51
N LEU A 58 -8.47 -36.02 23.38
CA LEU A 58 -7.84 -35.22 22.33
C LEU A 58 -8.28 -35.76 20.97
N PRO A 59 -8.65 -34.91 20.00
CA PRO A 59 -9.05 -35.34 18.67
C PRO A 59 -7.95 -36.21 18.06
N GLN A 60 -8.36 -37.30 17.40
CA GLN A 60 -7.46 -38.21 16.68
C GLN A 60 -6.52 -37.40 15.77
N SER A 61 -5.22 -37.52 16.02
CA SER A 61 -4.13 -36.87 15.28
C SER A 61 -4.31 -37.09 13.77
N GLU A 62 -4.68 -36.02 13.05
CA GLU A 62 -4.71 -36.02 11.58
C GLU A 62 -3.32 -36.43 11.08
N ALA A 63 -3.30 -37.37 10.12
CA ALA A 63 -2.05 -37.93 9.60
C ALA A 63 -1.13 -36.82 9.09
N VAL A 64 0.07 -36.72 9.68
CA VAL A 64 1.09 -35.73 9.35
C VAL A 64 1.40 -35.78 7.85
N LEU A 65 1.09 -34.68 7.14
CA LEU A 65 1.29 -34.57 5.69
C LEU A 65 2.79 -34.60 5.34
N SER A 66 3.18 -35.53 4.46
CA SER A 66 4.53 -35.60 3.88
C SER A 66 4.84 -34.41 2.96
N LYS A 67 6.12 -34.09 2.67
CA LYS A 67 6.45 -33.00 1.72
C LYS A 67 5.80 -33.18 0.34
N TRP A 68 5.70 -34.42 -0.14
CA TRP A 68 5.07 -34.72 -1.42
C TRP A 68 3.57 -34.51 -1.38
N SER A 69 2.93 -34.82 -0.25
CA SER A 69 1.52 -34.51 0.00
C SER A 69 1.30 -33.01 0.01
N ARG A 70 2.14 -32.23 0.71
CA ARG A 70 2.04 -30.75 0.74
C ARG A 70 2.23 -30.11 -0.63
N LEU A 71 3.18 -30.62 -1.43
CA LEU A 71 3.39 -30.16 -2.81
C LEU A 71 2.22 -30.54 -3.72
N ARG A 72 1.63 -31.74 -3.55
CA ARG A 72 0.53 -32.21 -4.40
C ARG A 72 -0.82 -31.56 -4.04
N GLU A 73 -1.05 -31.34 -2.75
CA GLU A 73 -2.29 -30.74 -2.22
C GLU A 73 -2.20 -29.22 -2.09
N MET A 74 -1.02 -28.64 -2.37
CA MET A 74 -0.75 -27.21 -2.32
C MET A 74 -1.04 -26.54 -0.97
N ARG A 75 -0.97 -27.31 0.12
CA ARG A 75 -1.23 -26.88 1.49
C ARG A 75 -0.03 -26.17 2.15
N GLN A 76 0.67 -25.31 1.42
CA GLN A 76 1.94 -24.73 1.89
C GLN A 76 1.75 -23.69 3.03
N LEU A 77 0.53 -23.16 3.17
CA LEU A 77 0.15 -22.15 4.18
C LEU A 77 -0.59 -22.76 5.39
N GLU A 78 -0.76 -24.08 5.43
CA GLU A 78 -1.34 -24.74 6.60
C GLU A 78 -0.38 -24.68 7.79
N VAL A 79 -0.94 -24.36 8.95
CA VAL A 79 -0.18 -24.19 10.18
C VAL A 79 -0.06 -25.55 10.85
N ASP A 80 1.17 -26.05 10.93
CA ASP A 80 1.49 -27.24 11.71
C ASP A 80 1.69 -26.83 13.19
N ALA A 81 0.59 -26.81 13.95
CA ALA A 81 0.57 -26.33 15.33
C ALA A 81 1.51 -27.13 16.25
N GLU A 82 1.78 -28.40 15.94
CA GLU A 82 2.64 -29.27 16.74
C GLU A 82 4.12 -28.88 16.71
N ILE A 83 4.55 -28.10 15.71
CA ILE A 83 5.94 -27.67 15.55
C ILE A 83 6.09 -26.16 15.68
N LEU A 84 5.03 -25.43 16.04
CA LEU A 84 5.06 -23.99 16.17
C LEU A 84 5.89 -23.56 17.40
N ARG A 85 7.15 -23.21 17.17
CA ARG A 85 8.08 -22.85 18.24
C ARG A 85 8.76 -21.50 18.00
N GLY A 86 8.81 -20.68 19.04
CA GLY A 86 9.44 -19.36 19.01
C GLY A 86 10.49 -19.17 20.11
N ILE A 87 11.33 -18.17 19.94
CA ILE A 87 12.31 -17.73 20.94
C ILE A 87 12.08 -16.25 21.24
N SER A 88 12.33 -15.77 22.46
CA SER A 88 12.35 -14.32 22.69
C SER A 88 13.57 -13.70 22.01
N LEU A 89 13.44 -12.50 21.45
CA LEU A 89 14.59 -11.83 20.83
C LEU A 89 15.76 -11.67 21.80
N ARG A 90 15.48 -11.34 23.07
CA ARG A 90 16.50 -11.25 24.11
C ARG A 90 17.27 -12.56 24.26
N ALA A 91 16.58 -13.70 24.35
CA ALA A 91 17.23 -15.00 24.45
C ALA A 91 18.11 -15.30 23.23
N SER A 92 17.70 -14.88 22.03
CA SER A 92 18.50 -15.00 20.81
C SER A 92 19.83 -14.21 20.85
N LEU A 93 19.86 -13.11 21.62
CA LEU A 93 21.01 -12.21 21.75
C LEU A 93 21.92 -12.51 22.95
N ARG A 94 21.50 -13.40 23.87
CA ARG A 94 22.34 -13.83 25.01
C ARG A 94 23.60 -14.54 24.53
N ARG A 95 24.61 -14.62 25.42
CA ARG A 95 25.95 -15.16 25.15
C ARG A 95 26.63 -14.49 23.94
N GLY A 96 26.45 -13.17 23.83
CA GLY A 96 26.97 -12.36 22.72
C GLY A 96 26.40 -12.80 21.37
N GLY A 97 25.11 -13.14 21.33
CA GLY A 97 24.39 -13.64 20.15
C GLY A 97 25.11 -14.78 19.44
N ARG A 98 25.60 -15.80 20.17
CA ARG A 98 26.22 -17.01 19.58
C ARG A 98 25.33 -17.62 18.50
N LEU A 99 24.00 -17.60 18.72
CA LEU A 99 23.00 -18.09 17.75
C LEU A 99 23.05 -17.37 16.40
N TRP A 100 23.40 -16.09 16.38
CA TRP A 100 23.52 -15.32 15.15
C TRP A 100 24.89 -15.47 14.49
N ARG A 101 25.95 -15.63 15.30
CA ARG A 101 27.35 -15.64 14.84
C ARG A 101 27.81 -16.97 14.26
N CYS A 102 27.16 -18.07 14.58
CA CYS A 102 27.49 -19.40 14.09
C CYS A 102 26.32 -19.93 13.25
N SER A 103 26.57 -20.40 12.03
CA SER A 103 25.54 -21.10 11.27
C SER A 103 25.22 -22.43 11.95
N PRO A 104 23.96 -22.90 11.96
CA PRO A 104 23.63 -24.25 12.44
C PRO A 104 24.42 -25.36 11.73
N LEU A 105 24.89 -25.09 10.51
CA LEU A 105 25.71 -26.01 9.71
C LEU A 105 27.16 -26.15 10.21
N ASP A 106 27.66 -25.16 10.96
CA ASP A 106 29.02 -25.16 11.50
C ASP A 106 29.10 -25.80 12.90
N LEU A 107 27.95 -26.19 13.47
CA LEU A 107 27.85 -26.82 14.79
C LEU A 107 27.95 -28.33 14.66
N ASP A 108 28.46 -28.98 15.70
CA ASP A 108 28.37 -30.43 15.80
C ASP A 108 26.91 -30.88 15.96
N GLU A 109 26.64 -32.16 15.68
CA GLU A 109 25.28 -32.70 15.68
C GLU A 109 24.61 -32.57 17.06
N HIS A 110 25.38 -32.69 18.15
CA HIS A 110 24.85 -32.60 19.50
C HIS A 110 24.42 -31.17 19.85
N GLU A 111 25.28 -30.17 19.60
CA GLU A 111 25.00 -28.76 19.78
C GLU A 111 23.84 -28.29 18.89
N ARG A 112 23.78 -28.84 17.66
CA ARG A 112 22.70 -28.58 16.70
C ARG A 112 21.36 -29.11 17.21
N GLY A 113 21.32 -30.30 17.80
CA GLY A 113 20.13 -30.85 18.47
C GLY A 113 19.66 -30.00 19.66
N GLN A 114 20.60 -29.44 20.43
CA GLN A 114 20.29 -28.54 21.55
C GLN A 114 19.71 -27.17 21.14
N LEU A 115 19.75 -26.80 19.85
CA LEU A 115 19.14 -25.55 19.39
C LEU A 115 17.63 -25.56 19.55
N TRP A 116 16.99 -26.70 19.27
CA TRP A 116 15.54 -26.88 19.37
C TRP A 116 15.01 -26.68 20.79
N SER A 117 15.76 -27.10 21.81
CA SER A 117 15.36 -26.92 23.21
C SER A 117 15.42 -25.46 23.69
N LYS A 118 15.97 -24.54 22.89
CA LYS A 118 16.03 -23.10 23.23
C LYS A 118 14.77 -22.35 22.80
N SER A 119 13.96 -22.90 21.90
CA SER A 119 12.65 -22.36 21.55
C SER A 119 11.57 -22.99 22.45
N ARG A 120 10.40 -22.38 22.52
CA ARG A 120 9.22 -22.87 23.25
C ARG A 120 8.01 -22.92 22.32
N TYR A 121 7.03 -23.76 22.63
CA TYR A 121 5.75 -23.74 21.93
C TYR A 121 5.07 -22.39 22.07
N VAL A 122 4.51 -21.90 20.96
CA VAL A 122 3.79 -20.63 20.88
C VAL A 122 2.57 -20.80 19.96
N GLU A 123 1.62 -19.88 20.04
CA GLU A 123 0.45 -19.87 19.14
C GLU A 123 0.65 -18.94 17.94
N HIS A 124 1.48 -17.91 18.11
CA HIS A 124 1.77 -16.90 17.10
C HIS A 124 3.16 -16.30 17.31
N PHE A 125 3.67 -15.62 16.29
CA PHE A 125 4.93 -14.86 16.36
C PHE A 125 4.65 -13.36 16.33
N ASP A 126 5.36 -12.60 17.17
CA ASP A 126 5.33 -11.14 17.07
C ASP A 126 6.13 -10.68 15.85
N VAL A 127 7.25 -11.35 15.55
CA VAL A 127 8.12 -11.04 14.42
C VAL A 127 8.71 -12.32 13.80
N PHE A 128 8.59 -12.47 12.50
CA PHE A 128 9.37 -13.43 11.72
C PHE A 128 10.70 -12.77 11.30
N LEU A 129 11.84 -13.30 11.78
CA LEU A 129 13.16 -12.74 11.45
C LEU A 129 13.74 -13.41 10.22
N SER A 130 13.44 -12.83 9.05
CA SER A 130 13.99 -13.29 7.79
C SER A 130 15.40 -12.72 7.56
N HIS A 131 16.32 -13.60 7.16
CA HIS A 131 17.72 -13.23 6.97
C HIS A 131 18.48 -14.24 6.09
N THR A 132 19.70 -13.89 5.69
CA THR A 132 20.60 -14.79 4.94
C THR A 132 21.85 -15.12 5.76
N TRP A 133 22.21 -16.40 5.88
CA TRP A 133 23.43 -16.85 6.57
C TRP A 133 24.72 -16.42 5.86
N HIS A 134 24.67 -15.96 4.61
CA HIS A 134 25.82 -15.40 3.89
C HIS A 134 26.33 -14.09 4.52
N THR A 135 25.47 -13.35 5.20
CA THR A 135 25.86 -12.12 5.89
C THR A 135 26.38 -12.44 7.28
N ALA A 136 27.55 -11.90 7.61
CA ALA A 136 28.24 -12.14 8.88
C ALA A 136 27.32 -11.86 10.08
N GLY A 137 27.17 -12.88 10.93
CA GLY A 137 26.25 -12.88 12.06
C GLY A 137 26.46 -11.78 13.10
N ALA A 138 27.70 -11.31 13.25
CA ALA A 138 28.03 -10.23 14.17
C ALA A 138 27.25 -8.94 13.85
N TRP A 139 27.04 -8.62 12.57
CA TRP A 139 26.29 -7.42 12.17
C TRP A 139 24.79 -7.55 12.45
N LYS A 140 24.22 -8.74 12.26
CA LYS A 140 22.83 -9.03 12.64
C LYS A 140 22.64 -8.88 14.15
N MET A 141 23.54 -9.49 14.93
CA MET A 141 23.53 -9.40 16.39
C MET A 141 23.64 -7.95 16.87
N LEU A 142 24.60 -7.18 16.35
CA LEU A 142 24.79 -5.78 16.74
C LEU A 142 23.60 -4.90 16.34
N SER A 143 23.03 -5.10 15.14
CA SER A 143 21.84 -4.38 14.68
C SER A 143 20.64 -4.65 15.59
N LEU A 144 20.36 -5.92 15.87
CA LEU A 144 19.28 -6.33 16.79
C LEU A 144 19.50 -5.86 18.22
N LEU A 145 20.75 -5.89 18.71
CA LEU A 145 21.11 -5.41 20.04
C LEU A 145 20.87 -3.90 20.17
N LEU A 146 21.21 -3.13 19.13
CA LEU A 146 20.93 -1.69 19.10
C LEU A 146 19.42 -1.42 19.05
N GLN A 147 18.69 -2.09 18.16
CA GLN A 147 17.23 -1.96 18.02
C GLN A 147 16.51 -2.29 19.33
N ALA A 148 16.95 -3.32 20.05
CA ALA A 148 16.35 -3.74 21.31
C ALA A 148 16.82 -2.90 22.52
N GLY A 149 18.07 -2.42 22.51
CA GLY A 149 18.75 -1.87 23.69
C GLY A 149 18.84 -0.35 23.79
N TRP A 150 18.58 0.42 22.72
CA TRP A 150 18.84 1.87 22.71
C TRP A 150 18.14 2.66 23.83
N LYS A 151 16.91 2.28 24.22
CA LYS A 151 16.20 2.97 25.33
C LYS A 151 16.89 2.71 26.67
N TRP A 152 17.39 1.48 26.86
CA TRP A 152 18.15 1.12 28.05
C TRP A 152 19.49 1.85 28.12
N VAL A 153 20.14 2.07 26.97
CA VAL A 153 21.33 2.94 26.86
C VAL A 153 21.01 4.35 27.36
N ILE A 154 19.94 4.98 26.88
CA ILE A 154 19.53 6.32 27.32
C ILE A 154 19.19 6.35 28.81
N PHE A 155 18.51 5.33 29.32
CA PHE A 155 18.16 5.24 30.74
C PHE A 155 19.42 5.16 31.62
N LEU A 156 20.30 4.20 31.37
CA LEU A 156 21.50 4.00 32.19
C LEU A 156 22.49 5.17 32.04
N TYR A 157 22.52 5.79 30.86
CA TYR A 157 23.18 7.08 30.63
C TYR A 157 22.65 8.15 31.61
N GLY A 158 21.33 8.35 31.67
CA GLY A 158 20.71 9.36 32.54
C GLY A 158 20.99 9.09 34.02
N VAL A 159 20.91 7.83 34.46
CA VAL A 159 21.29 7.42 35.82
C VAL A 159 22.75 7.75 36.09
N MET A 160 23.66 7.43 35.17
CA MET A 160 25.09 7.70 35.35
C MET A 160 25.37 9.21 35.43
N VAL A 161 24.72 10.02 34.60
CA VAL A 161 24.82 11.49 34.67
C VAL A 161 24.42 12.00 36.07
N VAL A 162 23.29 11.53 36.61
CA VAL A 162 22.84 11.92 37.96
C VAL A 162 23.85 11.49 39.03
N VAL A 163 24.37 10.26 38.96
CA VAL A 163 25.39 9.76 39.90
C VAL A 163 26.65 10.63 39.85
N VAL A 164 27.14 10.96 38.65
CA VAL A 164 28.31 11.83 38.49
C VAL A 164 28.05 13.21 39.07
N CYS A 165 26.90 13.83 38.79
CA CYS A 165 26.53 15.12 39.37
C CYS A 165 26.50 15.10 40.92
N LEU A 166 25.99 14.02 41.54
CA LEU A 166 25.98 13.85 43.00
C LEU A 166 27.39 13.65 43.58
N LEU A 167 28.24 12.88 42.88
CA LEU A 167 29.64 12.70 43.30
C LEU A 167 30.46 13.97 43.14
N HIS A 168 30.15 14.80 42.13
CA HIS A 168 30.72 16.14 41.97
C HIS A 168 30.26 17.06 43.10
N SER A 169 28.97 17.09 43.45
CA SER A 169 28.44 17.98 44.50
C SER A 169 28.92 17.64 45.91
N THR A 170 29.39 16.40 46.12
CA THR A 170 29.97 15.92 47.39
C THR A 170 31.50 15.95 47.40
N ASP A 171 32.14 16.52 46.37
CA ASP A 171 33.60 16.56 46.22
C ASP A 171 34.30 15.18 46.29
N SER A 172 33.56 14.11 45.93
CA SER A 172 34.08 12.74 45.96
C SER A 172 34.98 12.40 44.77
N LEU A 173 34.82 13.13 43.64
CA LEU A 173 35.57 12.89 42.41
C LEU A 173 36.78 13.84 42.30
N PRO A 174 37.99 13.32 41.97
CA PRO A 174 39.16 14.16 41.80
C PRO A 174 39.10 14.94 40.49
N LEU A 175 39.58 16.19 40.52
CA LEU A 175 39.57 17.11 39.39
C LEU A 175 40.99 17.64 39.15
N PRO A 176 41.88 16.84 38.54
CA PRO A 176 43.32 17.13 38.47
C PRO A 176 43.71 18.21 37.45
N PHE A 177 42.78 18.66 36.60
CA PHE A 177 43.07 19.66 35.57
C PHE A 177 42.42 21.00 35.89
N ASP A 178 42.92 22.04 35.27
CA ASP A 178 42.38 23.40 35.38
C ASP A 178 41.65 23.79 34.09
N PHE A 179 40.46 24.37 34.25
CA PHE A 179 39.64 24.90 33.16
C PHE A 179 39.33 26.36 33.42
N THR A 180 39.71 27.25 32.51
CA THR A 180 39.35 28.68 32.61
C THR A 180 37.99 28.93 31.97
N ALA A 181 36.96 29.00 32.80
CA ALA A 181 35.63 29.39 32.39
C ALA A 181 35.59 30.87 32.00
N GLN A 182 34.88 31.20 30.92
CA GLN A 182 34.63 32.57 30.48
C GLN A 182 33.13 32.76 30.19
N CYS A 183 32.43 33.31 31.16
CA CYS A 183 31.03 33.71 31.14
C CYS A 183 30.91 35.23 31.31
N PRO A 184 29.73 35.85 31.06
CA PRO A 184 29.50 37.25 31.40
C PRO A 184 29.80 37.45 32.89
N ASN A 185 30.67 38.40 33.21
CA ASN A 185 31.10 38.73 34.58
C ASN A 185 31.76 37.59 35.38
N PHE A 186 32.08 36.45 34.76
CA PHE A 186 32.68 35.31 35.44
C PHE A 186 33.87 34.77 34.64
N LYS A 187 35.08 35.09 35.11
CA LYS A 187 36.35 34.62 34.54
C LYS A 187 37.19 34.01 35.66
N VAL A 188 37.01 32.72 35.89
CA VAL A 188 37.67 31.96 36.97
C VAL A 188 38.25 30.68 36.40
N THR A 189 39.44 30.32 36.88
CA THR A 189 40.02 29.01 36.63
C THR A 189 39.49 28.04 37.68
N VAL A 190 38.78 27.02 37.22
CA VAL A 190 38.08 26.04 38.05
C VAL A 190 38.70 24.66 37.83
N PRO A 191 38.70 23.80 38.86
CA PRO A 191 39.16 22.42 38.69
C PRO A 191 38.20 21.65 37.78
N TYR A 192 38.74 20.80 36.89
CA TYR A 192 38.01 20.12 35.82
C TYR A 192 38.48 18.69 35.59
N PHE A 193 37.54 17.81 35.25
CA PHE A 193 37.79 16.49 34.65
C PHE A 193 36.49 15.98 34.01
N PRO A 194 36.53 15.35 32.83
CA PRO A 194 35.33 14.92 32.10
C PRO A 194 34.79 13.57 32.60
N TRP A 195 34.44 13.49 33.89
CA TRP A 195 33.93 12.25 34.49
C TRP A 195 32.62 11.80 33.85
N THR A 196 31.75 12.72 33.45
CA THR A 196 30.48 12.39 32.82
C THR A 196 30.73 11.69 31.49
N LEU A 197 31.60 12.22 30.62
CA LEU A 197 31.94 11.58 29.35
C LEU A 197 32.50 10.17 29.56
N LEU A 198 33.46 10.00 30.48
CA LEU A 198 34.13 8.73 30.72
C LEU A 198 33.18 7.65 31.26
N LEU A 199 32.42 7.99 32.31
CA LEU A 199 31.55 7.01 32.98
C LEU A 199 30.33 6.69 32.13
N THR A 200 29.80 7.65 31.36
CA THR A 200 28.68 7.38 30.44
C THR A 200 29.10 6.55 29.23
N PHE A 201 30.36 6.60 28.78
CA PHE A 201 30.88 5.69 27.76
C PHE A 201 30.79 4.23 28.21
N PHE A 202 31.32 3.94 29.41
CA PHE A 202 31.25 2.59 29.98
C PHE A 202 29.81 2.18 30.29
N SER A 203 29.00 3.09 30.85
CA SER A 203 27.60 2.80 31.14
C SER A 203 26.81 2.50 29.88
N SER A 204 27.08 3.17 28.76
CA SER A 204 26.42 2.90 27.47
C SER A 204 26.79 1.53 26.90
N ILE A 205 28.06 1.12 27.00
CA ILE A 205 28.51 -0.22 26.61
C ILE A 205 27.86 -1.29 27.50
N ILE A 206 27.90 -1.09 28.82
CA ILE A 206 27.27 -2.00 29.79
C ILE A 206 25.77 -2.08 29.54
N ALA A 207 25.09 -0.97 29.29
CA ALA A 207 23.68 -0.95 28.95
C ALA A 207 23.41 -1.81 27.71
N MET A 208 24.09 -1.53 26.61
CA MET A 208 23.91 -2.28 25.37
C MET A 208 24.15 -3.78 25.56
N LEU A 209 25.21 -4.19 26.26
CA LEU A 209 25.53 -5.61 26.51
C LEU A 209 24.62 -6.29 27.54
N SER A 210 24.07 -5.53 28.50
CA SER A 210 23.17 -6.04 29.54
C SER A 210 21.71 -6.12 29.10
N ALA A 211 21.31 -5.40 28.04
CA ALA A 211 19.92 -5.37 27.55
C ALA A 211 19.29 -6.77 27.35
N PRO A 212 19.98 -7.79 26.79
CA PRO A 212 19.42 -9.15 26.66
C PRO A 212 19.22 -9.93 27.96
N TYR A 213 19.80 -9.44 29.06
CA TYR A 213 19.78 -10.09 30.38
C TYR A 213 18.85 -9.40 31.37
N LEU A 214 18.18 -8.31 30.96
CA LEU A 214 17.19 -7.67 31.81
C LEU A 214 16.00 -8.62 32.04
N PRO A 215 15.49 -8.70 33.28
CA PRO A 215 14.40 -9.59 33.62
C PRO A 215 13.13 -9.28 32.80
N GLU A 216 12.42 -10.35 32.43
CA GLU A 216 11.08 -10.28 31.85
C GLU A 216 10.11 -9.87 32.97
N GLY A 217 9.26 -8.86 32.76
CA GLY A 217 8.14 -8.57 33.69
C GLY A 217 8.21 -7.35 34.61
N TYR A 218 9.29 -6.54 34.63
CA TYR A 218 9.32 -5.30 35.44
C TYR A 218 8.42 -4.16 34.91
N GLY A 219 7.54 -4.43 33.94
CA GLY A 219 6.61 -3.45 33.37
C GLY A 219 7.26 -2.29 32.61
N VAL A 220 8.60 -2.22 32.54
CA VAL A 220 9.29 -1.13 31.86
C VAL A 220 9.47 -1.48 30.38
N PRO A 221 8.82 -0.77 29.44
CA PRO A 221 8.86 -1.04 28.00
C PRO A 221 10.19 -0.56 27.35
N LEU A 222 11.31 -0.74 28.05
CA LEU A 222 12.65 -0.28 27.64
C LEU A 222 13.34 -1.24 26.68
N VAL A 223 13.06 -2.55 26.76
CA VAL A 223 13.65 -3.54 25.84
C VAL A 223 12.53 -4.38 25.25
N TRP A 224 12.53 -4.53 23.92
CA TRP A 224 11.55 -5.36 23.23
C TRP A 224 11.77 -6.84 23.59
N ASP A 225 10.70 -7.56 23.92
CA ASP A 225 10.72 -8.95 24.37
C ASP A 225 9.76 -9.84 23.58
N GLY A 226 9.43 -9.42 22.35
CA GLY A 226 8.52 -10.19 21.52
C GLY A 226 9.09 -11.56 21.17
N VAL A 227 8.17 -12.51 20.99
CA VAL A 227 8.47 -13.84 20.50
C VAL A 227 8.76 -13.74 19.01
N CYS A 228 9.93 -14.22 18.60
CA CYS A 228 10.32 -14.30 17.20
C CYS A 228 10.44 -15.73 16.71
N PHE A 229 10.16 -15.89 15.42
CA PHE A 229 10.60 -17.05 14.65
C PHE A 229 12.05 -16.82 14.22
N LEU A 230 12.91 -17.81 14.47
CA LEU A 230 14.30 -17.85 14.00
C LEU A 230 14.60 -19.29 13.55
N ASP A 231 14.78 -19.48 12.25
CA ASP A 231 15.00 -20.78 11.59
C ASP A 231 15.90 -21.75 12.38
N ALA A 232 17.06 -21.28 12.85
CA ALA A 232 18.06 -22.08 13.56
C ALA A 232 17.54 -22.77 14.84
N VAL A 233 16.56 -22.18 15.52
CA VAL A 233 16.02 -22.70 16.80
C VAL A 233 14.55 -23.09 16.71
N SER A 234 13.83 -22.53 15.75
CA SER A 234 12.40 -22.78 15.49
C SER A 234 12.16 -23.94 14.53
N ILE A 235 13.19 -24.44 13.82
CA ILE A 235 13.15 -25.66 13.01
C ILE A 235 14.12 -26.68 13.62
N HIS A 236 13.71 -27.94 13.75
CA HIS A 236 14.56 -28.99 14.32
C HIS A 236 15.70 -29.26 13.35
N GLN A 237 16.95 -29.22 13.83
CA GLN A 237 18.13 -29.21 12.94
C GLN A 237 18.78 -30.60 12.76
N THR A 238 18.37 -31.62 13.53
CA THR A 238 18.93 -32.99 13.49
C THR A 238 17.92 -34.10 13.20
N ASP A 239 16.63 -33.83 13.37
CA ASP A 239 15.57 -34.82 13.15
C ASP A 239 15.06 -34.53 11.74
N ALA A 240 15.33 -35.45 10.81
CA ALA A 240 15.03 -35.23 9.40
C ALA A 240 13.54 -34.99 9.14
N ALA A 241 12.64 -35.66 9.88
CA ALA A 241 11.20 -35.52 9.69
C ALA A 241 10.69 -34.17 10.19
N LEU A 242 11.11 -33.75 11.40
CA LEU A 242 10.76 -32.44 11.94
C LEU A 242 11.41 -31.28 11.17
N MET A 243 12.65 -31.48 10.69
CA MET A 243 13.33 -30.51 9.84
C MET A 243 12.58 -30.32 8.52
N GLU A 244 12.20 -31.42 7.87
CA GLU A 244 11.41 -31.40 6.63
C GLU A 244 10.05 -30.70 6.85
N ARG A 245 9.31 -31.06 7.91
CA ARG A 245 8.04 -30.42 8.28
C ARG A 245 8.22 -28.92 8.53
N GLY A 246 9.31 -28.51 9.19
CA GLY A 246 9.60 -27.10 9.45
C GLY A 246 9.94 -26.30 8.19
N ILE A 247 10.78 -26.85 7.31
CA ILE A 247 11.19 -26.18 6.05
C ILE A 247 10.00 -26.03 5.10
N TYR A 248 9.26 -27.11 4.84
CA TYR A 248 8.11 -27.08 3.93
C TYR A 248 6.81 -26.61 4.61
N GLY A 249 6.88 -26.27 5.92
CA GLY A 249 5.82 -25.60 6.69
C GLY A 249 6.06 -24.12 6.94
N LEU A 250 7.10 -23.54 6.33
CA LEU A 250 7.50 -22.15 6.54
C LEU A 250 6.37 -21.15 6.23
N GLY A 251 5.53 -21.44 5.22
CA GLY A 251 4.36 -20.64 4.88
C GLY A 251 3.35 -20.54 6.04
N GLY A 252 3.15 -21.62 6.78
CA GLY A 252 2.33 -21.64 8.00
C GLY A 252 2.90 -20.74 9.10
N PHE A 253 4.22 -20.75 9.31
CA PHE A 253 4.88 -19.85 10.28
C PHE A 253 4.72 -18.37 9.90
N LEU A 254 4.83 -18.05 8.61
CA LEU A 254 4.63 -16.69 8.09
C LEU A 254 3.18 -16.23 8.25
N LYS A 255 2.21 -17.12 8.01
CA LYS A 255 0.77 -16.85 8.20
C LYS A 255 0.42 -16.45 9.63
N VAL A 256 1.06 -17.04 10.64
CA VAL A 256 0.81 -16.71 12.06
C VAL A 256 1.76 -15.65 12.64
N SER A 257 2.52 -14.97 11.79
CA SER A 257 3.44 -13.91 12.19
C SER A 257 2.80 -12.53 11.99
N LYS A 258 2.85 -11.67 13.03
CA LYS A 258 2.31 -10.29 12.95
C LYS A 258 3.14 -9.33 12.07
N GLU A 259 4.44 -9.58 12.00
CA GLU A 259 5.40 -8.77 11.24
C GLU A 259 6.43 -9.68 10.57
N LEU A 260 6.72 -9.45 9.28
CA LEU A 260 7.93 -9.97 8.63
C LEU A 260 9.02 -8.92 8.72
N ARG A 261 10.09 -9.20 9.47
CA ARG A 261 11.25 -8.32 9.56
C ARG A 261 12.43 -8.90 8.80
N VAL A 262 12.80 -8.23 7.72
CA VAL A 262 13.90 -8.62 6.86
C VAL A 262 15.17 -7.93 7.31
N LEU A 263 16.16 -8.70 7.79
CA LEU A 263 17.50 -8.22 8.09
C LEU A 263 18.28 -8.05 6.77
N TRP A 264 18.00 -6.93 6.11
CA TRP A 264 18.30 -6.75 4.70
C TRP A 264 19.79 -6.50 4.48
N SER A 265 20.36 -7.24 3.55
CA SER A 265 21.76 -7.19 3.14
C SER A 265 21.87 -7.63 1.67
N ARG A 266 22.98 -7.32 1.02
CA ARG A 266 23.17 -7.58 -0.42
C ARG A 266 22.80 -9.01 -0.90
N PRO A 267 23.24 -10.10 -0.25
CA PRO A 267 22.94 -11.45 -0.73
C PRO A 267 21.54 -11.96 -0.31
N TYR A 268 20.64 -11.07 0.13
CA TYR A 268 19.31 -11.48 0.58
C TYR A 268 18.40 -11.86 -0.59
N LEU A 269 18.24 -10.97 -1.58
CA LEU A 269 17.36 -11.21 -2.73
C LEU A 269 17.95 -12.21 -3.74
N SER A 270 19.24 -12.53 -3.63
CA SER A 270 19.86 -13.59 -4.41
C SER A 270 19.52 -15.00 -3.90
N ARG A 271 18.78 -15.14 -2.80
CA ARG A 271 18.46 -16.44 -2.17
C ARG A 271 16.99 -16.78 -2.39
N LEU A 272 16.71 -17.91 -3.04
CA LEU A 272 15.36 -18.30 -3.42
C LEU A 272 14.41 -18.44 -2.22
N TRP A 273 14.89 -19.03 -1.11
CA TRP A 273 14.09 -19.14 0.12
C TRP A 273 13.75 -17.79 0.77
N CYS A 274 14.65 -16.80 0.72
CA CYS A 274 14.38 -15.45 1.23
C CYS A 274 13.34 -14.71 0.38
N VAL A 275 13.33 -14.97 -0.94
CA VAL A 275 12.30 -14.48 -1.86
C VAL A 275 10.96 -15.16 -1.60
N PHE A 276 10.97 -16.47 -1.40
CA PHE A 276 9.78 -17.24 -1.01
C PHE A 276 9.15 -16.70 0.26
N GLU A 277 9.93 -16.37 1.29
CA GLU A 277 9.42 -15.79 2.55
C GLU A 277 8.67 -14.47 2.32
N LEU A 278 9.18 -13.59 1.44
CA LEU A 278 8.49 -12.36 1.06
C LEU A 278 7.17 -12.64 0.34
N ALA A 279 7.19 -13.56 -0.63
CA ALA A 279 6.02 -13.96 -1.41
C ALA A 279 4.93 -14.57 -0.52
N ALA A 280 5.31 -15.59 0.25
CA ALA A 280 4.44 -16.33 1.15
C ALA A 280 3.84 -15.41 2.21
N TYR A 281 4.63 -14.52 2.81
CA TYR A 281 4.13 -13.61 3.82
C TYR A 281 3.10 -12.62 3.27
N ARG A 282 3.37 -12.00 2.11
CA ARG A 282 2.41 -11.05 1.53
C ARG A 282 1.13 -11.76 1.12
N HIS A 283 1.23 -12.93 0.50
CA HIS A 283 0.06 -13.69 0.10
C HIS A 283 -0.77 -14.12 1.32
N ALA A 284 -0.13 -14.65 2.37
CA ALA A 284 -0.80 -15.09 3.59
C ALA A 284 -1.33 -13.93 4.45
N ASN A 285 -0.65 -12.77 4.41
CA ASN A 285 -0.99 -11.57 5.17
C ASN A 285 -1.01 -10.33 4.25
N PRO A 286 -2.07 -10.10 3.45
CA PRO A 286 -2.13 -8.99 2.51
C PRO A 286 -1.92 -7.62 3.15
N SER A 287 -2.48 -7.42 4.34
CA SER A 287 -2.31 -6.21 5.19
C SER A 287 -1.17 -6.32 6.21
N GLY A 288 -0.45 -7.45 6.21
CA GLY A 288 0.65 -7.71 7.12
C GLY A 288 1.79 -6.72 6.95
N ARG A 289 2.46 -6.39 8.06
CA ARG A 289 3.57 -5.45 8.06
C ARG A 289 4.86 -6.12 7.60
N ILE A 290 5.48 -5.60 6.54
CA ILE A 290 6.86 -5.96 6.15
C ILE A 290 7.79 -4.81 6.57
N THR A 291 8.74 -5.09 7.45
CA THR A 291 9.76 -4.12 7.86
C THR A 291 11.11 -4.53 7.28
N LEU A 292 11.69 -3.70 6.41
CA LEU A 292 13.12 -3.84 6.07
C LEU A 292 13.96 -3.19 7.16
N ALA A 293 14.90 -3.95 7.68
CA ALA A 293 15.94 -3.49 8.59
C ALA A 293 17.31 -3.63 7.90
N PRO A 294 17.74 -2.63 7.12
CA PRO A 294 19.00 -2.71 6.41
C PRO A 294 20.17 -2.64 7.39
N LEU A 295 20.99 -3.70 7.44
CA LEU A 295 22.04 -3.85 8.44
C LEU A 295 23.10 -2.73 8.42
N PHE A 296 23.24 -2.03 7.29
CA PHE A 296 24.18 -0.91 7.18
C PHE A 296 23.74 0.31 8.02
N VAL A 297 22.45 0.47 8.31
CA VAL A 297 21.93 1.62 9.09
C VAL A 297 22.42 1.51 10.54
N GLU A 298 22.17 0.39 11.22
CA GLU A 298 22.64 0.21 12.60
C GLU A 298 24.16 0.13 12.69
N ARG A 299 24.83 -0.47 11.69
CA ARG A 299 26.30 -0.44 11.60
C ARG A 299 26.82 1.00 11.59
N ALA A 300 26.25 1.84 10.73
CA ALA A 300 26.68 3.23 10.63
C ALA A 300 26.34 4.02 11.89
N MET A 301 25.20 3.74 12.53
CA MET A 301 24.84 4.35 13.82
C MET A 301 25.81 3.99 14.94
N LEU A 302 26.21 2.73 15.05
CA LEU A 302 27.21 2.31 16.05
C LEU A 302 28.55 3.00 15.81
N ILE A 303 29.00 3.05 14.55
CA ILE A 303 30.23 3.76 14.17
C ILE A 303 30.12 5.24 14.53
N LEU A 304 29.00 5.89 14.18
CA LEU A 304 28.74 7.29 14.52
C LEU A 304 28.76 7.51 16.04
N PHE A 305 28.06 6.68 16.81
CA PHE A 305 27.98 6.75 18.27
C PHE A 305 29.37 6.67 18.94
N PHE A 306 30.19 5.69 18.56
CA PHE A 306 31.55 5.57 19.09
C PHE A 306 32.49 6.67 18.58
N ALA A 307 32.35 7.09 17.33
CA ALA A 307 33.10 8.22 16.79
C ALA A 307 32.78 9.52 17.51
N THR A 308 31.53 9.72 17.96
CA THR A 308 31.14 10.88 18.78
C THR A 308 31.84 10.85 20.14
N TYR A 309 31.91 9.71 20.84
CA TYR A 309 32.68 9.60 22.07
C TYR A 309 34.17 9.91 21.86
N PHE A 310 34.74 9.36 20.79
CA PHE A 310 36.14 9.58 20.45
C PHE A 310 36.41 11.05 20.10
N ALA A 311 35.55 11.67 19.30
CA ALA A 311 35.61 13.09 18.95
C ALA A 311 35.50 14.01 20.18
N SER A 312 34.54 13.75 21.08
CA SER A 312 34.40 14.49 22.34
C SER A 312 35.63 14.32 23.24
N SER A 313 36.20 13.11 23.31
CA SER A 313 37.41 12.83 24.10
C SER A 313 38.62 13.56 23.55
N LEU A 314 38.81 13.57 22.22
CA LEU A 314 39.86 14.34 21.56
C LEU A 314 39.68 15.83 21.82
N PHE A 315 38.48 16.36 21.60
CA PHE A 315 38.15 17.76 21.83
C PHE A 315 38.50 18.19 23.25
N ILE A 316 38.03 17.45 24.26
CA ILE A 316 38.32 17.76 25.68
C ILE A 316 39.82 17.62 25.99
N SER A 317 40.51 16.63 25.43
CA SER A 317 41.95 16.49 25.62
C SER A 317 42.72 17.71 25.10
N PHE A 318 42.32 18.26 23.94
CA PHE A 318 42.89 19.51 23.42
C PHE A 318 42.53 20.72 24.28
N VAL A 319 41.32 20.78 24.83
CA VAL A 319 40.90 21.85 25.76
C VAL A 319 41.77 21.85 27.02
N ILE A 320 42.01 20.66 27.60
CA ILE A 320 42.84 20.48 28.80
C ILE A 320 44.32 20.79 28.51
N LEU A 321 44.90 20.21 27.44
CA LEU A 321 46.33 20.36 27.12
C LEU A 321 46.68 21.75 26.59
N GLY A 322 45.76 22.37 25.84
CA GLY A 322 45.99 23.65 25.18
C GLY A 322 45.90 24.86 26.10
N GLY A 323 45.49 24.67 27.36
CA GLY A 323 45.32 25.75 28.34
C GLY A 323 44.49 26.89 27.75
N PHE A 324 43.23 26.61 27.39
CA PHE A 324 42.31 27.35 26.50
C PHE A 324 42.04 28.83 26.89
N GLN A 325 43.10 29.63 27.05
CA GLN A 325 43.07 30.99 27.58
C GLN A 325 43.24 32.07 26.50
N SER A 326 43.68 31.72 25.29
CA SER A 326 43.81 32.72 24.22
C SER A 326 42.52 32.85 23.42
N LEU A 327 42.04 34.09 23.27
CA LEU A 327 40.97 34.53 22.38
C LEU A 327 41.26 34.27 20.88
N ASN A 328 42.22 33.40 20.54
CA ASN A 328 42.61 33.18 19.17
C ASN A 328 41.58 32.28 18.46
N PRO A 329 40.73 32.84 17.57
CA PRO A 329 39.71 32.05 16.88
C PRO A 329 40.33 30.96 16.01
N LEU A 330 41.58 31.11 15.56
CA LEU A 330 42.27 30.09 14.77
C LEU A 330 42.56 28.83 15.59
N ILE A 331 42.98 28.98 16.85
CA ILE A 331 43.22 27.83 17.74
C ILE A 331 41.89 27.13 18.02
N PHE A 332 40.84 27.90 18.33
CA PHE A 332 39.48 27.36 18.52
C PHE A 332 39.03 26.53 17.32
N CYS A 333 39.08 27.10 16.11
CA CYS A 333 38.76 26.39 14.87
C CYS A 333 39.61 25.12 14.68
N SER A 334 40.93 25.20 14.91
CA SER A 334 41.82 24.04 14.75
C SER A 334 41.48 22.89 15.69
N VAL A 335 41.08 23.18 16.94
CA VAL A 335 40.69 22.16 17.92
C VAL A 335 39.41 21.44 17.50
N TYR A 336 38.40 22.17 17.00
CA TYR A 336 37.21 21.53 16.43
C TYR A 336 37.52 20.73 15.17
N PHE A 337 38.41 21.23 14.31
CA PHE A 337 38.80 20.52 13.10
C PHE A 337 39.45 19.17 13.42
N VAL A 338 40.35 19.14 14.41
CA VAL A 338 40.99 17.89 14.85
C VAL A 338 40.00 17.02 15.62
N GLY A 339 39.20 17.59 16.53
CA GLY A 339 38.20 16.85 17.29
C GLY A 339 37.16 16.17 16.41
N LEU A 340 36.76 16.81 15.29
CA LEU A 340 35.80 16.26 14.34
C LEU A 340 36.41 15.37 13.26
N CYS A 341 37.74 15.24 13.16
CA CYS A 341 38.35 14.39 12.14
C CYS A 341 37.85 12.93 12.07
N PRO A 342 37.40 12.27 13.18
CA PRO A 342 36.82 10.93 13.08
C PRO A 342 35.57 10.88 12.19
N TYR A 343 34.82 11.99 12.08
CA TYR A 343 33.64 12.06 11.23
C TYR A 343 33.97 11.95 9.74
N LEU A 344 35.20 12.24 9.30
CA LEU A 344 35.60 11.99 7.92
C LEU A 344 35.45 10.51 7.55
N PHE A 345 35.89 9.62 8.46
CA PHE A 345 35.72 8.18 8.29
C PHE A 345 34.25 7.78 8.35
N VAL A 346 33.48 8.32 9.31
CA VAL A 346 32.05 8.02 9.44
C VAL A 346 31.27 8.43 8.20
N ILE A 347 31.51 9.64 7.66
CA ILE A 347 30.88 10.13 6.44
C ILE A 347 31.23 9.20 5.26
N HIS A 348 32.47 8.73 5.16
CA HIS A 348 32.86 7.78 4.11
C HIS A 348 32.07 6.47 4.22
N VAL A 349 32.03 5.86 5.42
CA VAL A 349 31.30 4.62 5.66
C VAL A 349 29.80 4.79 5.41
N LEU A 350 29.22 5.92 5.82
CA LEU A 350 27.84 6.27 5.54
C LEU A 350 27.59 6.34 4.03
N ARG A 351 28.47 6.98 3.25
CA ARG A 351 28.35 7.04 1.77
C ARG A 351 28.39 5.64 1.16
N CYS A 352 29.32 4.80 1.59
CA CYS A 352 29.38 3.41 1.15
C CYS A 352 28.11 2.64 1.50
N GLY A 353 27.55 2.84 2.70
CA GLY A 353 26.28 2.25 3.12
C GLY A 353 25.10 2.72 2.27
N ILE A 354 25.06 4.00 1.89
CA ILE A 354 24.01 4.49 0.98
C ILE A 354 24.19 3.98 -0.46
N ARG A 355 25.42 3.75 -0.94
CA ARG A 355 25.62 3.03 -2.21
C ARG A 355 25.07 1.61 -2.13
N GLU A 356 25.36 0.90 -1.03
CA GLU A 356 24.81 -0.44 -0.78
C GLU A 356 23.27 -0.40 -0.80
N LYS A 357 22.65 0.63 -0.21
CA LYS A 357 21.21 0.89 -0.33
C LYS A 357 20.75 1.10 -1.77
N HIS A 358 21.41 1.94 -2.56
CA HIS A 358 21.03 2.18 -3.96
C HIS A 358 21.13 0.90 -4.77
N HIS A 359 22.21 0.13 -4.61
CA HIS A 359 22.36 -1.17 -5.25
C HIS A 359 21.24 -2.13 -4.89
N LEU A 360 20.87 -2.22 -3.61
CA LEU A 360 19.76 -3.04 -3.14
C LEU A 360 18.41 -2.63 -3.77
N LEU A 361 18.16 -1.34 -3.93
CA LEU A 361 16.96 -0.83 -4.61
C LEU A 361 16.98 -1.10 -6.12
N THR A 362 18.16 -1.05 -6.74
CA THR A 362 18.35 -1.46 -8.13
C THR A 362 18.15 -2.96 -8.31
N GLU A 363 18.62 -3.79 -7.38
CA GLU A 363 18.41 -5.24 -7.37
C GLU A 363 16.91 -5.60 -7.25
N LEU A 364 16.11 -4.82 -6.52
CA LEU A 364 14.65 -4.96 -6.54
C LEU A 364 14.05 -4.63 -7.92
N GLN A 365 14.58 -3.61 -8.60
CA GLN A 365 14.09 -3.19 -9.92
C GLN A 365 14.45 -4.19 -11.02
N SER A 366 15.64 -4.79 -10.95
CA SER A 366 16.10 -5.82 -11.88
C SER A 366 15.88 -7.24 -11.38
N PHE A 367 15.09 -7.42 -10.31
CA PHE A 367 14.88 -8.69 -9.63
C PHE A 367 14.42 -9.77 -10.62
N ASP A 368 14.99 -10.97 -10.54
CA ASP A 368 14.71 -12.07 -11.45
C ASP A 368 14.69 -13.37 -10.64
N LEU A 369 13.53 -14.05 -10.64
CA LEU A 369 13.29 -15.22 -9.82
C LEU A 369 14.18 -16.39 -10.23
N ASP A 370 14.41 -16.60 -11.53
CA ASP A 370 15.18 -17.74 -12.01
C ASP A 370 16.67 -17.62 -11.66
N LYS A 371 17.17 -16.39 -11.52
CA LYS A 371 18.55 -16.11 -11.07
C LYS A 371 18.76 -16.30 -9.57
N ALA A 372 17.70 -16.48 -8.78
CA ALA A 372 17.85 -16.72 -7.36
C ALA A 372 18.56 -18.07 -7.11
N GLU A 373 19.56 -18.04 -6.24
CA GLU A 373 20.34 -19.20 -5.83
C GLU A 373 19.51 -20.11 -4.93
N THR A 374 19.55 -21.40 -5.23
CA THR A 374 19.01 -22.48 -4.41
C THR A 374 20.03 -23.62 -4.41
N ARG A 375 20.02 -24.44 -3.35
CA ARG A 375 20.93 -25.58 -3.21
C ARG A 375 20.35 -26.86 -3.81
N SER A 376 19.03 -26.95 -3.90
CA SER A 376 18.30 -28.14 -4.32
C SER A 376 17.35 -27.78 -5.45
N ASP A 377 17.38 -28.55 -6.53
CA ASP A 377 16.45 -28.40 -7.64
C ASP A 377 15.02 -28.73 -7.22
N PHE A 378 14.85 -29.63 -6.24
CA PHE A 378 13.55 -29.88 -5.63
C PHE A 378 13.01 -28.63 -4.92
N ASP A 379 13.85 -27.94 -4.13
CA ASP A 379 13.44 -26.69 -3.48
C ASP A 379 13.08 -25.62 -4.51
N ARG A 380 13.82 -25.59 -5.64
CA ARG A 380 13.49 -24.70 -6.76
C ARG A 380 12.10 -24.98 -7.31
N ALA A 381 11.83 -26.24 -7.63
CA ALA A 381 10.54 -26.67 -8.15
C ALA A 381 9.42 -26.37 -7.14
N PHE A 382 9.63 -26.71 -5.86
CA PHE A 382 8.67 -26.44 -4.79
C PHE A 382 8.33 -24.96 -4.66
N VAL A 383 9.35 -24.09 -4.55
CA VAL A 383 9.14 -22.64 -4.43
C VAL A 383 8.50 -22.05 -5.67
N HIS A 384 8.92 -22.48 -6.86
CA HIS A 384 8.34 -22.00 -8.12
C HIS A 384 6.87 -22.40 -8.24
N SER A 385 6.51 -23.65 -7.95
CA SER A 385 5.11 -24.10 -7.98
C SER A 385 4.23 -23.35 -6.98
N ALA A 386 4.72 -23.09 -5.77
CA ALA A 386 4.00 -22.28 -4.78
C ALA A 386 3.79 -20.83 -5.25
N ILE A 387 4.83 -20.21 -5.83
CA ILE A 387 4.73 -18.85 -6.38
C ILE A 387 3.73 -18.78 -7.55
N GLU A 388 3.79 -19.74 -8.47
CA GLU A 388 2.87 -19.84 -9.60
C GLU A 388 1.42 -19.99 -9.14
N GLU A 389 1.18 -20.76 -8.08
CA GLU A 389 -0.15 -20.88 -7.49
C GLU A 389 -0.64 -19.57 -6.86
N TRP A 390 0.20 -18.92 -6.04
CA TRP A 390 -0.20 -17.73 -5.29
C TRP A 390 -0.35 -16.48 -6.14
N TYR A 391 0.43 -16.37 -7.21
CA TYR A 391 0.50 -15.17 -8.07
C TYR A 391 0.02 -15.43 -9.51
N GLY A 392 -0.34 -16.66 -9.84
CA GLY A 392 -0.78 -17.09 -11.17
C GLY A 392 0.38 -17.40 -12.14
N SER A 393 1.53 -16.73 -12.01
CA SER A 393 2.76 -17.05 -12.75
C SER A 393 4.00 -16.50 -12.05
N LYS A 394 5.19 -17.00 -12.46
CA LYS A 394 6.48 -16.45 -11.99
C LYS A 394 6.66 -14.98 -12.39
N GLU A 395 6.26 -14.63 -13.61
CA GLU A 395 6.34 -13.28 -14.15
C GLU A 395 5.45 -12.32 -13.37
N ALA A 396 4.23 -12.76 -13.00
CA ALA A 396 3.33 -11.98 -12.16
C ALA A 396 3.96 -11.68 -10.80
N PHE A 397 4.63 -12.66 -10.18
CA PHE A 397 5.38 -12.45 -8.95
C PHE A 397 6.59 -11.52 -9.14
N VAL A 398 7.39 -11.71 -10.19
CA VAL A 398 8.51 -10.81 -10.50
C VAL A 398 8.03 -9.37 -10.70
N ASN A 399 6.91 -9.17 -11.40
CA ASN A 399 6.29 -7.87 -11.57
C ASN A 399 5.76 -7.30 -10.24
N TYR A 400 5.21 -8.14 -9.36
CA TYR A 400 4.85 -7.75 -8.00
C TYR A 400 6.06 -7.24 -7.20
N VAL A 401 7.20 -7.96 -7.26
CA VAL A 401 8.44 -7.57 -6.57
C VAL A 401 9.00 -6.27 -7.14
N ARG A 402 9.06 -6.14 -8.47
CA ARG A 402 9.60 -4.96 -9.17
C ARG A 402 8.72 -3.71 -9.05
N GLY A 403 7.41 -3.89 -8.89
CA GLY A 403 6.42 -2.79 -8.79
C GLY A 403 5.91 -2.61 -7.36
N PRO A 404 4.72 -3.15 -7.01
CA PRO A 404 4.05 -2.91 -5.73
C PRO A 404 4.93 -3.09 -4.48
N LEU A 405 5.67 -4.20 -4.39
CA LEU A 405 6.53 -4.44 -3.22
C LEU A 405 7.65 -3.39 -3.15
N ARG A 406 8.34 -3.12 -4.26
CA ARG A 406 9.36 -2.08 -4.31
C ARG A 406 8.80 -0.72 -3.91
N GLU A 407 7.61 -0.35 -4.37
CA GLU A 407 6.94 0.90 -4.00
C GLU A 407 6.58 0.96 -2.51
N GLU A 408 6.08 -0.14 -1.93
CA GLU A 408 5.82 -0.25 -0.50
C GLU A 408 7.11 -0.10 0.31
N LEU A 409 8.18 -0.75 -0.12
CA LEU A 409 9.48 -0.71 0.54
C LEU A 409 10.15 0.68 0.42
N LEU A 410 9.94 1.38 -0.70
CA LEU A 410 10.40 2.76 -0.92
C LEU A 410 9.56 3.79 -0.15
N SER A 411 8.26 3.56 0.00
CA SER A 411 7.35 4.45 0.74
C SER A 411 7.50 4.30 2.26
N THR A 412 7.89 3.10 2.71
CA THR A 412 8.30 2.89 4.09
C THR A 412 9.57 3.69 4.34
N ARG A 413 9.62 4.49 5.42
CA ARG A 413 10.76 5.36 5.81
C ARG A 413 12.07 4.62 6.14
N CYS A 414 12.29 3.43 5.58
CA CYS A 414 13.47 2.59 5.69
C CYS A 414 14.78 3.29 5.29
N THR A 415 14.70 4.49 4.72
CA THR A 415 15.83 5.24 4.20
C THR A 415 16.33 6.36 5.11
N SER A 416 15.51 6.82 6.06
CA SER A 416 15.87 7.92 6.96
C SER A 416 16.41 7.40 8.29
N LEU A 417 17.45 8.05 8.79
CA LEU A 417 18.01 7.78 10.12
C LEU A 417 16.91 7.96 11.18
N PRO A 418 16.56 6.92 11.96
CA PRO A 418 15.54 7.04 13.00
C PRO A 418 15.89 8.17 13.97
N LEU A 419 14.91 9.02 14.29
CA LEU A 419 15.13 10.15 15.19
C LEU A 419 15.62 9.68 16.58
N SER A 420 15.14 8.53 17.05
CA SER A 420 15.63 7.90 18.29
C SER A 420 17.15 7.68 18.30
N TYR A 421 17.72 7.28 17.15
CA TYR A 421 19.16 7.08 17.02
C TYR A 421 19.92 8.40 16.97
N ALA A 422 19.38 9.44 16.32
CA ALA A 422 19.99 10.77 16.36
C ALA A 422 20.04 11.33 17.79
N TRP A 423 18.97 11.15 18.58
CA TRP A 423 18.92 11.52 19.99
C TRP A 423 19.91 10.70 20.84
N MET A 424 20.02 9.40 20.59
CA MET A 424 20.98 8.55 21.28
C MET A 424 22.43 8.97 20.98
N THR A 425 22.74 9.49 19.81
CA THR A 425 24.07 10.07 19.54
C THR A 425 24.24 11.44 20.20
N SER A 426 23.20 12.28 20.24
CA SER A 426 23.30 13.62 20.83
C SER A 426 23.44 13.64 22.35
N ILE A 427 23.03 12.59 23.06
CA ILE A 427 23.33 12.47 24.49
C ILE A 427 24.85 12.40 24.75
N VAL A 428 25.64 11.84 23.82
CA VAL A 428 27.10 11.77 23.96
C VAL A 428 27.71 13.15 23.95
N THR A 429 27.31 14.02 23.02
CA THR A 429 27.78 15.41 22.98
C THR A 429 27.24 16.23 24.14
N PHE A 430 26.04 15.94 24.64
CA PHE A 430 25.47 16.59 25.81
C PHE A 430 26.30 16.37 27.09
N THR A 431 27.02 15.23 27.22
CA THR A 431 27.90 14.97 28.37
C THR A 431 28.93 16.07 28.59
N THR A 432 29.49 16.64 27.52
CA THR A 432 30.52 17.67 27.64
C THR A 432 29.93 18.94 28.25
N ALA A 433 28.69 19.28 27.91
CA ALA A 433 27.99 20.42 28.50
C ALA A 433 27.65 20.19 29.99
N VAL A 434 27.40 18.93 30.39
CA VAL A 434 27.22 18.57 31.80
C VAL A 434 28.54 18.71 32.57
N ASP A 435 29.65 18.22 32.01
CA ASP A 435 30.97 18.39 32.63
C ASP A 435 31.30 19.88 32.79
N ASP A 436 31.08 20.71 31.76
CA ASP A 436 31.25 22.16 31.83
C ASP A 436 30.34 22.82 32.88
N PHE A 437 29.06 22.41 32.94
CA PHE A 437 28.11 22.90 33.93
C PHE A 437 28.54 22.58 35.37
N THR A 438 29.00 21.35 35.64
CA THR A 438 29.46 20.97 36.99
C THR A 438 30.74 21.70 37.39
N ALA A 439 31.65 21.97 36.45
CA ALA A 439 32.85 22.75 36.69
C ALA A 439 32.52 24.22 37.00
N LEU A 440 31.60 24.83 36.25
CA LEU A 440 31.08 26.17 36.53
C LEU A 440 30.41 26.27 37.90
N LEU A 441 29.60 25.26 38.25
CA LEU A 441 28.93 25.19 39.55
C LEU A 441 29.95 25.17 40.69
N LYS A 442 31.01 24.36 40.57
CA LYS A 442 32.12 24.34 41.55
C LYS A 442 32.91 25.64 41.61
N GLY A 443 33.02 26.34 40.48
CA GLY A 443 33.63 27.66 40.42
C GLY A 443 32.86 28.78 41.11
N GLY A 444 31.63 28.51 41.56
CA GLY A 444 30.75 29.54 42.10
C GLY A 444 30.20 30.47 41.02
N ALA A 445 30.02 29.96 39.79
CA ALA A 445 29.36 30.71 38.74
C ALA A 445 27.92 31.08 39.14
N ASP A 446 27.47 32.26 38.71
CA ASP A 446 26.09 32.68 38.96
C ASP A 446 25.09 31.81 38.17
N VAL A 447 23.84 31.86 38.62
CA VAL A 447 22.73 31.09 38.04
C VAL A 447 22.55 31.40 36.54
N ASN A 448 22.81 32.64 36.12
CA ASN A 448 22.68 33.06 34.73
C ASN A 448 23.74 32.40 33.84
N CYS A 449 25.01 32.36 34.26
CA CYS A 449 26.09 31.69 33.53
C CYS A 449 25.83 30.17 33.43
N LEU A 450 25.38 29.56 34.52
CA LEU A 450 25.02 28.13 34.55
C LEU A 450 23.93 27.81 33.53
N PHE A 451 22.80 28.53 33.56
CA PHE A 451 21.71 28.29 32.61
C PHE A 451 22.04 28.73 31.19
N SER A 452 22.86 29.77 31.00
CA SER A 452 23.32 30.17 29.68
C SER A 452 24.13 29.06 29.02
N THR A 453 25.03 28.43 29.77
CA THR A 453 25.82 27.28 29.31
C THR A 453 24.92 26.08 29.02
N LEU A 454 23.98 25.76 29.91
CA LEU A 454 23.08 24.63 29.74
C LEU A 454 22.16 24.80 28.52
N PHE A 455 21.53 25.97 28.34
CA PHE A 455 20.62 26.21 27.21
C PHE A 455 21.36 26.47 25.91
N GLY A 456 22.44 27.24 25.93
CA GLY A 456 23.17 27.62 24.73
C GLY A 456 24.06 26.48 24.20
N PHE A 457 24.99 25.98 25.02
CA PHE A 457 25.84 24.86 24.65
C PHE A 457 25.12 23.53 24.77
N GLY A 458 24.52 23.22 25.92
CA GLY A 458 23.88 21.91 26.15
C GLY A 458 22.73 21.62 25.17
N PHE A 459 21.61 22.33 25.31
CA PHE A 459 20.44 22.04 24.49
C PHE A 459 20.53 22.65 23.07
N GLY A 460 20.99 23.89 22.94
CA GLY A 460 21.07 24.58 21.65
C GLY A 460 22.07 23.91 20.70
N LEU A 461 23.34 23.86 21.08
CA LEU A 461 24.41 23.27 20.26
C LEU A 461 24.39 21.74 20.29
N GLN A 462 24.59 21.12 21.47
CA GLN A 462 24.89 19.68 21.55
C GLN A 462 23.68 18.79 21.25
N VAL A 463 22.46 19.32 21.38
CA VAL A 463 21.23 18.57 21.11
C VAL A 463 20.59 19.03 19.81
N CYS A 464 20.04 20.24 19.74
CA CYS A 464 19.24 20.67 18.58
C CYS A 464 20.10 20.86 17.31
N TRP A 465 21.21 21.59 17.40
CA TRP A 465 22.09 21.85 16.26
C TRP A 465 22.85 20.60 15.82
N PHE A 466 23.29 19.77 16.76
CA PHE A 466 23.97 18.51 16.44
C PHE A 466 23.04 17.50 15.74
N VAL A 467 21.78 17.33 16.20
CA VAL A 467 20.78 16.50 15.50
C VAL A 467 20.50 17.06 14.10
N THR A 468 20.39 18.38 13.97
CA THR A 468 20.28 19.05 12.66
C THR A 468 21.48 18.74 11.77
N THR A 469 22.69 18.75 12.33
CA THR A 469 23.93 18.43 11.61
C THR A 469 23.95 16.98 11.15
N ILE A 470 23.64 16.01 12.01
CA ILE A 470 23.54 14.59 11.64
C ILE A 470 22.54 14.40 10.49
N ARG A 471 21.40 15.09 10.55
CA ARG A 471 20.43 15.11 9.46
C ARG A 471 21.12 15.63 8.23
N VAL A 472 21.49 16.92 8.15
CA VAL A 472 22.11 17.55 6.98
C VAL A 472 23.22 16.68 6.36
N VAL A 473 24.11 16.10 7.17
CA VAL A 473 25.13 15.13 6.73
C VAL A 473 24.51 13.94 6.03
N SER A 474 23.52 13.28 6.63
CA SER A 474 22.80 12.14 6.04
C SER A 474 22.21 12.48 4.67
N TYR A 475 21.66 13.70 4.48
CA TYR A 475 21.18 14.13 3.16
C TYR A 475 22.30 14.37 2.16
N LEU A 476 23.39 15.01 2.57
CA LEU A 476 24.54 15.23 1.68
C LEU A 476 25.16 13.89 1.27
N VAL A 477 25.32 12.97 2.23
CA VAL A 477 25.78 11.61 2.00
C VAL A 477 24.86 10.89 1.03
N GLU A 478 23.54 11.01 1.18
CA GLU A 478 22.58 10.35 0.30
C GLU A 478 22.58 10.95 -1.12
N ARG A 479 22.53 12.28 -1.21
CA ARG A 479 22.54 13.02 -2.48
C ARG A 479 23.83 12.79 -3.26
N TYR A 480 24.95 12.65 -2.56
CA TYR A 480 26.30 12.50 -3.10
C TYR A 480 26.89 11.13 -2.76
N ALA A 481 26.05 10.10 -2.66
CA ALA A 481 26.49 8.74 -2.37
C ALA A 481 27.39 8.24 -3.51
N GLU A 482 26.92 8.33 -4.75
CA GLU A 482 27.68 7.93 -5.93
C GLU A 482 28.97 8.75 -6.08
N PRO A 483 30.10 8.08 -6.38
CA PRO A 483 31.37 8.76 -6.56
C PRO A 483 31.34 9.57 -7.87
N TRP A 484 31.70 10.85 -7.80
CA TRP A 484 31.92 11.65 -9.01
C TRP A 484 33.14 11.19 -9.80
N TRP A 485 34.11 10.59 -9.10
CA TRP A 485 35.36 10.10 -9.65
C TRP A 485 35.70 8.74 -9.04
N SER A 486 36.24 7.83 -9.85
CA SER A 486 36.66 6.51 -9.39
C SER A 486 37.99 6.55 -8.61
N GLY A 487 38.25 5.51 -7.80
CA GLY A 487 39.50 5.35 -7.06
C GLY A 487 39.65 6.33 -5.89
N TRP A 488 40.87 6.86 -5.69
CA TRP A 488 41.21 7.69 -4.53
C TRP A 488 40.44 9.03 -4.49
N ALA A 489 39.99 9.52 -5.64
CA ALA A 489 39.23 10.77 -5.75
C ALA A 489 37.84 10.69 -5.08
N ASP A 490 37.32 9.49 -4.79
CA ASP A 490 36.11 9.32 -3.96
C ASP A 490 36.30 9.84 -2.52
N HIS A 491 37.53 9.76 -1.99
CA HIS A 491 37.85 10.34 -0.69
C HIS A 491 37.82 11.87 -0.72
N LEU A 492 38.10 12.51 -1.86
CA LEU A 492 38.00 13.95 -2.01
C LEU A 492 36.55 14.43 -1.88
N GLN A 493 35.60 13.72 -2.50
CA GLN A 493 34.17 14.03 -2.36
C GLN A 493 33.71 13.87 -0.90
N THR A 494 34.18 12.82 -0.21
CA THR A 494 33.94 12.64 1.24
C THR A 494 34.53 13.82 2.03
N PHE A 495 35.74 14.24 1.70
CA PHE A 495 36.40 15.38 2.35
C PHE A 495 35.64 16.69 2.14
N VAL A 496 35.09 16.95 0.94
CA VAL A 496 34.26 18.12 0.68
C VAL A 496 33.00 18.12 1.56
N ILE A 497 32.30 16.98 1.66
CA ILE A 497 31.13 16.84 2.55
C ILE A 497 31.53 17.06 4.01
N TYR A 498 32.68 16.51 4.43
CA TYR A 498 33.24 16.74 5.75
C TYR A 498 33.54 18.22 6.01
N MET A 499 34.19 18.92 5.08
CA MET A 499 34.50 20.35 5.21
C MET A 499 33.24 21.18 5.36
N PHE A 500 32.20 20.90 4.57
CA PHE A 500 30.90 21.54 4.74
C PHE A 500 30.30 21.26 6.12
N THR A 501 30.32 20.00 6.55
CA THR A 501 29.80 19.57 7.86
C THR A 501 30.53 20.26 9.01
N TYR A 502 31.86 20.35 8.92
CA TYR A 502 32.71 21.05 9.86
C TYR A 502 32.33 22.53 9.93
N LEU A 503 32.25 23.23 8.79
CA LEU A 503 31.87 24.64 8.75
C LEU A 503 30.46 24.87 9.31
N TRP A 504 29.51 23.98 9.00
CA TRP A 504 28.14 24.03 9.52
C TRP A 504 28.08 23.85 11.04
N PHE A 505 28.80 22.87 11.58
CA PHE A 505 28.86 22.66 13.01
C PHE A 505 29.59 23.82 13.72
N MET A 506 30.67 24.32 13.13
CA MET A 506 31.42 25.48 13.63
C MET A 506 30.58 26.74 13.70
N LEU A 507 29.71 26.98 12.71
CA LEU A 507 28.78 28.11 12.75
C LEU A 507 27.91 28.07 14.00
N GLY A 508 27.30 26.91 14.29
CA GLY A 508 26.53 26.72 15.52
C GLY A 508 27.38 26.88 16.78
N GLY A 509 28.61 26.36 16.77
CA GLY A 509 29.55 26.50 17.89
C GLY A 509 29.93 27.94 18.21
N VAL A 510 30.19 28.76 17.19
CA VAL A 510 30.48 30.19 17.34
C VAL A 510 29.25 30.94 17.86
N ILE A 511 28.06 30.67 17.32
CA ILE A 511 26.82 31.31 17.79
C ILE A 511 26.54 30.93 19.26
N ALA A 512 26.68 29.66 19.62
CA ALA A 512 26.53 29.19 21.00
C ALA A 512 27.52 29.89 21.94
N GLN A 513 28.79 30.02 21.53
CA GLN A 513 29.80 30.71 22.33
C GLN A 513 29.48 32.21 22.50
N LEU A 514 29.08 32.91 21.45
CA LEU A 514 28.73 34.33 21.50
C LEU A 514 27.50 34.58 22.38
N THR A 515 26.46 33.76 22.24
CA THR A 515 25.22 33.89 23.02
C THR A 515 25.45 33.58 24.49
N CYS A 516 26.18 32.50 24.81
CA CYS A 516 26.52 32.14 26.20
C CYS A 516 27.39 33.20 26.90
N ARG A 517 28.26 33.90 26.16
CA ARG A 517 29.10 34.98 26.71
C ARG A 517 28.37 36.31 26.89
N SER A 518 27.19 36.45 26.31
CA SER A 518 26.46 37.71 26.31
C SER A 518 25.43 37.75 27.44
N ASP A 519 24.38 36.92 27.34
CA ASP A 519 23.27 36.89 28.31
C ASP A 519 22.46 35.58 28.18
N LEU A 520 21.77 35.21 29.26
CA LEU A 520 20.85 34.07 29.33
C LEU A 520 19.74 34.18 28.29
N SER A 521 19.19 35.38 28.08
CA SER A 521 18.11 35.60 27.11
C SER A 521 18.53 35.20 25.69
N LEU A 522 19.78 35.54 25.31
CA LEU A 522 20.31 35.20 23.99
C LEU A 522 20.61 33.70 23.85
N ALA A 523 21.05 33.04 24.92
CA ALA A 523 21.22 31.59 24.92
C ALA A 523 19.87 30.85 24.75
N ILE A 524 18.79 31.35 25.36
CA ILE A 524 17.44 30.83 25.17
C ILE A 524 16.94 31.06 23.74
N VAL A 525 17.16 32.26 23.18
CA VAL A 525 16.84 32.55 21.76
C VAL A 525 17.57 31.59 20.83
N TRP A 526 18.86 31.32 21.07
CA TRP A 526 19.64 30.35 20.29
C TRP A 526 19.07 28.94 20.38
N LEU A 527 18.67 28.49 21.57
CA LEU A 527 17.99 27.21 21.76
C LEU A 527 16.70 27.14 20.94
N ILE A 528 15.83 28.16 21.03
CA ILE A 528 14.56 28.20 20.31
C ILE A 528 14.80 28.16 18.80
N VAL A 529 15.73 28.98 18.28
CA VAL A 529 16.07 29.01 16.85
C VAL A 529 16.61 27.65 16.40
N SER A 530 17.53 27.05 17.17
CA SER A 530 18.09 25.73 16.86
C SER A 530 17.03 24.64 16.87
N ALA A 531 16.09 24.69 17.81
CA ALA A 531 14.97 23.76 17.90
C ALA A 531 14.00 23.92 16.72
N ILE A 532 13.69 25.16 16.31
CA ILE A 532 12.86 25.45 15.12
C ILE A 532 13.55 24.94 13.85
N ILE A 533 14.85 25.19 13.68
CA ILE A 533 15.61 24.67 12.53
C ILE A 533 15.59 23.14 12.54
N ASN A 534 15.86 22.51 13.68
CA ASN A 534 15.81 21.05 13.81
C ASN A 534 14.41 20.52 13.45
N ALA A 535 13.35 21.14 13.95
CA ALA A 535 11.97 20.76 13.64
C ALA A 535 11.64 20.93 12.14
N ASN A 536 12.09 22.02 11.51
CA ASN A 536 11.89 22.28 10.08
C ASN A 536 12.68 21.32 9.20
N VAL A 537 13.96 21.06 9.50
CA VAL A 537 14.75 20.02 8.80
C VAL A 537 14.12 18.65 9.02
N SER A 538 13.54 18.41 10.21
CA SER A 538 12.83 17.18 10.51
C SER A 538 11.52 17.02 9.74
N ALA A 539 10.79 18.11 9.54
CA ALA A 539 9.52 18.14 8.84
C ALA A 539 9.72 18.12 7.32
N GLY A 540 10.57 19.00 6.79
CA GLY A 540 10.82 19.19 5.35
C GLY A 540 11.41 17.95 4.66
N TRP A 541 12.06 17.06 5.40
CA TRP A 541 12.51 15.78 4.85
C TRP A 541 11.43 14.71 4.80
N GLY A 542 10.33 14.92 5.53
CA GLY A 542 9.08 14.20 5.28
C GLY A 542 8.34 14.70 4.04
N TRP A 543 8.71 15.85 3.47
CA TRP A 543 8.01 16.46 2.34
C TRP A 543 8.57 16.03 0.97
N SER A 544 9.79 15.51 0.87
CA SER A 544 10.32 15.06 -0.43
C SER A 544 9.69 13.75 -0.94
N SER A 545 8.90 13.05 -0.11
CA SER A 545 8.17 11.83 -0.48
C SER A 545 6.66 12.02 -0.56
N ARG A 546 6.13 13.18 -0.15
CA ARG A 546 4.73 13.54 -0.36
C ARG A 546 4.70 14.71 -1.32
N ALA A 547 4.14 14.49 -2.50
CA ALA A 547 3.78 15.58 -3.40
C ALA A 547 3.08 16.67 -2.56
N PRO A 548 3.47 17.95 -2.67
CA PRO A 548 2.85 19.03 -1.90
C PRO A 548 1.32 18.92 -1.97
N PRO A 549 0.57 19.25 -0.90
CA PRO A 549 -0.88 19.39 -0.99
C PRO A 549 -1.22 20.36 -2.15
N GLY A 550 -1.81 19.82 -3.21
CA GLY A 550 -2.13 20.54 -4.45
C GLY A 550 -1.12 20.43 -5.59
N ALA A 551 -0.03 19.68 -5.46
CA ALA A 551 0.78 19.31 -6.61
C ALA A 551 -0.04 18.43 -7.55
N VAL A 552 -0.05 18.82 -8.82
CA VAL A 552 -0.62 18.01 -9.90
C VAL A 552 0.14 16.69 -9.91
N THR A 553 -0.57 15.61 -9.65
CA THR A 553 -0.01 14.27 -9.58
C THR A 553 -0.37 13.56 -10.88
N ASN A 554 0.63 12.96 -11.52
CA ASN A 554 0.41 12.14 -12.69
C ASN A 554 -0.17 10.81 -12.21
N PHE A 555 -1.46 10.60 -12.44
CA PHE A 555 -2.14 9.34 -12.15
C PHE A 555 -2.34 8.53 -13.41
N MET A 556 -2.18 7.23 -13.28
CA MET A 556 -2.61 6.30 -14.32
C MET A 556 -4.09 5.98 -14.09
N ARG A 557 -4.95 6.50 -14.96
CA ARG A 557 -6.38 6.18 -14.97
C ARG A 557 -6.57 4.84 -15.65
N ALA A 558 -7.03 3.83 -14.93
CA ALA A 558 -7.49 2.58 -15.52
C ALA A 558 -9.01 2.62 -15.75
N PHE A 559 -9.49 2.09 -16.87
CA PHE A 559 -10.92 1.96 -17.15
C PHE A 559 -11.23 0.77 -18.05
N ARG A 560 -12.39 0.15 -17.81
CA ARG A 560 -12.86 -1.04 -18.49
C ARG A 560 -13.83 -0.66 -19.62
N VAL A 561 -13.65 -1.29 -20.77
CA VAL A 561 -14.39 -1.10 -22.00
C VAL A 561 -14.97 -2.45 -22.39
N VAL A 562 -16.27 -2.52 -22.58
CA VAL A 562 -16.96 -3.76 -22.95
C VAL A 562 -17.57 -3.54 -24.33
N LEU A 563 -17.10 -4.29 -25.31
CA LEU A 563 -17.52 -4.19 -26.69
C LEU A 563 -18.35 -5.40 -27.08
N THR A 564 -19.34 -5.19 -27.93
CA THR A 564 -20.13 -6.23 -28.60
C THR A 564 -20.14 -5.99 -30.10
N ARG A 565 -20.12 -7.08 -30.89
CA ARG A 565 -20.21 -7.01 -32.34
C ARG A 565 -21.30 -7.94 -32.88
N PRO A 566 -22.01 -7.56 -33.96
CA PRO A 566 -23.10 -8.36 -34.50
C PRO A 566 -22.62 -9.65 -35.19
N SER A 567 -21.39 -9.66 -35.69
CA SER A 567 -20.76 -10.80 -36.33
C SER A 567 -19.25 -10.73 -36.15
N VAL A 568 -18.59 -11.89 -36.14
CA VAL A 568 -17.12 -12.01 -36.10
C VAL A 568 -16.43 -11.37 -37.29
N LEU A 569 -17.14 -11.17 -38.40
CA LEU A 569 -16.65 -10.47 -39.60
C LEU A 569 -16.50 -8.95 -39.41
N VAL A 570 -17.10 -8.39 -38.35
CA VAL A 570 -16.98 -6.96 -38.04
C VAL A 570 -15.74 -6.77 -37.14
N PRO A 571 -14.73 -6.01 -37.59
CA PRO A 571 -13.56 -5.73 -36.76
C PRO A 571 -13.93 -4.81 -35.60
N TRP A 572 -13.22 -4.94 -34.48
CA TRP A 572 -13.44 -4.10 -33.29
C TRP A 572 -13.08 -2.63 -33.50
N GLY A 573 -12.18 -2.37 -34.45
CA GLY A 573 -11.86 -1.06 -35.01
C GLY A 573 -10.87 -0.22 -34.20
N TYR A 574 -9.85 -0.86 -33.63
CA TYR A 574 -8.66 -0.20 -33.08
C TYR A 574 -7.41 -0.61 -33.87
N GLU A 575 -6.37 0.23 -33.82
CA GLU A 575 -5.02 -0.05 -34.35
C GLU A 575 -3.98 0.24 -33.27
N TRP A 576 -2.90 -0.55 -33.20
CA TRP A 576 -1.84 -0.40 -32.19
C TRP A 576 -0.59 0.28 -32.78
N HIS A 577 0.18 0.98 -31.96
CA HIS A 577 1.53 1.42 -32.31
C HIS A 577 2.51 0.24 -32.25
N GLU A 578 3.35 0.08 -33.27
CA GLU A 578 4.39 -0.96 -33.35
C GLU A 578 5.58 -0.65 -32.43
N GLU A 579 6.13 0.57 -32.48
CA GLU A 579 7.36 0.95 -31.76
C GLU A 579 7.31 0.71 -30.22
N PRO A 580 6.26 1.15 -29.47
CA PRO A 580 6.22 0.96 -28.02
C PRO A 580 6.07 -0.52 -27.61
N PHE A 581 5.49 -1.33 -28.49
CA PHE A 581 5.36 -2.77 -28.28
C PHE A 581 6.72 -3.46 -28.43
N ASP A 582 7.47 -3.12 -29.47
CA ASP A 582 8.82 -3.65 -29.69
C ASP A 582 9.81 -3.24 -28.57
N ASP A 583 9.71 -2.00 -28.08
CA ASP A 583 10.63 -1.48 -27.06
C ASP A 583 10.29 -1.94 -25.64
N THR A 584 9.00 -2.00 -25.29
CA THR A 584 8.55 -2.15 -23.89
C THR A 584 7.47 -3.19 -23.66
N GLY A 585 7.02 -3.88 -24.73
CA GLY A 585 5.85 -4.77 -24.69
C GLY A 585 4.52 -4.04 -24.46
N ALA A 586 4.49 -2.70 -24.59
CA ALA A 586 3.30 -1.91 -24.32
C ALA A 586 2.44 -1.76 -25.58
N ARG A 587 1.22 -2.27 -25.55
CA ARG A 587 0.22 -2.01 -26.60
C ARG A 587 -0.42 -0.65 -26.38
N VAL A 588 0.01 0.34 -27.18
CA VAL A 588 -0.52 1.71 -27.14
C VAL A 588 -1.43 1.92 -28.34
N LEU A 589 -2.65 2.38 -28.09
CA LEU A 589 -3.64 2.61 -29.14
C LEU A 589 -3.17 3.72 -30.08
N ARG A 590 -3.13 3.45 -31.38
CA ARG A 590 -2.75 4.40 -32.43
C ARG A 590 -3.95 5.11 -33.03
N GLU A 591 -4.97 4.35 -33.41
CA GLU A 591 -6.13 4.87 -34.13
C GLU A 591 -7.40 4.11 -33.77
N ILE A 592 -8.54 4.80 -33.85
CA ILE A 592 -9.88 4.22 -33.71
C ILE A 592 -10.62 4.44 -35.02
N ARG A 593 -11.06 3.35 -35.65
CA ARG A 593 -11.81 3.40 -36.92
C ARG A 593 -13.23 3.88 -36.68
N GLN A 594 -13.68 4.85 -37.47
CA GLN A 594 -15.04 5.39 -37.40
C GLN A 594 -16.10 4.30 -37.61
N HIS A 595 -17.22 4.41 -36.91
CA HIS A 595 -18.37 3.50 -36.92
C HIS A 595 -18.10 2.06 -36.43
N SER A 596 -16.88 1.79 -35.97
CA SER A 596 -16.54 0.51 -35.35
C SER A 596 -17.27 0.30 -34.01
N PRO A 597 -17.30 -0.93 -33.47
CA PRO A 597 -17.78 -1.18 -32.11
C PRO A 597 -17.13 -0.27 -31.06
N LEU A 598 -15.81 -0.05 -31.14
CA LEU A 598 -15.09 0.83 -30.21
C LEU A 598 -15.48 2.32 -30.38
N ASP A 599 -15.63 2.78 -31.62
CA ASP A 599 -16.08 4.16 -31.89
C ASP A 599 -17.51 4.38 -31.38
N ARG A 600 -18.41 3.41 -31.58
CA ARG A 600 -19.78 3.47 -31.05
C ARG A 600 -19.81 3.49 -29.52
N TRP A 601 -18.93 2.72 -28.87
CA TRP A 601 -18.75 2.81 -27.41
C TRP A 601 -18.32 4.20 -26.97
N ASN A 602 -17.33 4.79 -27.66
CA ASN A 602 -16.87 6.14 -27.38
C ASN A 602 -17.96 7.19 -27.52
N VAL A 603 -18.72 7.14 -28.62
CA VAL A 603 -19.86 8.04 -28.84
C VAL A 603 -20.90 7.86 -27.73
N TRP A 604 -21.17 6.63 -27.32
CA TRP A 604 -22.10 6.37 -26.22
C TRP A 604 -21.63 6.99 -24.91
N GLN A 605 -20.36 6.80 -24.52
CA GLN A 605 -19.80 7.42 -23.32
C GLN A 605 -19.94 8.95 -23.35
N GLN A 606 -19.83 9.58 -24.53
CA GLN A 606 -20.09 11.01 -24.68
C GLN A 606 -21.57 11.36 -24.47
N VAL A 607 -22.50 10.60 -25.06
CA VAL A 607 -23.95 10.83 -24.97
C VAL A 607 -24.46 10.67 -23.53
N ILE A 608 -24.00 9.67 -22.79
CA ILE A 608 -24.37 9.46 -21.37
C ILE A 608 -23.57 10.34 -20.40
N GLY A 609 -22.84 11.34 -20.92
CA GLY A 609 -22.17 12.35 -20.09
C GLY A 609 -20.93 11.85 -19.36
N ARG A 610 -20.28 10.77 -19.85
CA ARG A 610 -19.03 10.17 -19.34
C ARG A 610 -17.86 10.36 -20.32
N PRO A 611 -17.54 11.59 -20.78
CA PRO A 611 -16.47 11.84 -21.77
C PRO A 611 -15.09 11.34 -21.29
N ASP A 612 -14.97 11.24 -19.99
CA ASP A 612 -13.86 10.73 -19.21
C ASP A 612 -13.49 9.26 -19.48
N LEU A 613 -14.43 8.45 -19.96
CA LEU A 613 -14.24 7.02 -20.27
C LEU A 613 -14.10 6.74 -21.78
N VAL A 614 -14.09 7.80 -22.59
CA VAL A 614 -13.85 7.71 -24.04
C VAL A 614 -12.42 7.25 -24.25
N VAL A 615 -12.22 6.15 -24.97
CA VAL A 615 -10.91 5.64 -25.39
C VAL A 615 -10.31 6.55 -26.44
N GLN A 616 -9.01 6.84 -26.36
CA GLN A 616 -8.32 7.78 -27.26
C GLN A 616 -6.97 7.20 -27.72
N PRO A 617 -6.48 7.59 -28.91
CA PRO A 617 -5.09 7.37 -29.30
C PRO A 617 -4.12 7.78 -28.17
N GLY A 618 -3.16 6.92 -27.86
CA GLY A 618 -2.22 7.05 -26.75
C GLY A 618 -2.62 6.27 -25.50
N ASP A 619 -3.85 5.75 -25.41
CA ASP A 619 -4.24 4.88 -24.30
C ASP A 619 -3.54 3.52 -24.38
N ARG A 620 -3.03 3.04 -23.25
CA ARG A 620 -2.32 1.76 -23.16
C ARG A 620 -3.27 0.64 -22.77
N LEU A 621 -3.27 -0.45 -23.52
CA LEU A 621 -4.01 -1.66 -23.14
C LEU A 621 -3.29 -2.39 -22.00
N ILE A 622 -4.04 -2.70 -20.96
CA ILE A 622 -3.59 -3.42 -19.76
C ILE A 622 -4.03 -4.87 -19.82
N LYS A 623 -5.33 -5.09 -20.09
CA LYS A 623 -5.95 -6.42 -20.10
C LYS A 623 -6.96 -6.59 -21.22
N THR A 624 -7.12 -7.84 -21.63
CA THR A 624 -8.17 -8.31 -22.54
C THR A 624 -8.85 -9.51 -21.89
N ASP A 625 -10.17 -9.44 -21.70
CA ASP A 625 -11.00 -10.48 -21.04
C ASP A 625 -10.42 -10.97 -19.71
N GLY A 626 -9.91 -10.02 -18.92
CA GLY A 626 -9.32 -10.29 -17.60
C GLY A 626 -7.87 -10.79 -17.62
N ARG A 627 -7.29 -11.05 -18.79
CA ARG A 627 -5.88 -11.46 -18.98
C ARG A 627 -5.00 -10.29 -19.36
N TRP A 628 -3.71 -10.33 -19.02
CA TRP A 628 -2.80 -9.20 -19.27
C TRP A 628 -2.36 -9.12 -20.73
N ALA A 629 -2.44 -7.94 -21.34
CA ALA A 629 -2.22 -7.72 -22.77
C ALA A 629 -0.74 -7.74 -23.23
N TYR A 630 0.16 -8.38 -22.47
CA TYR A 630 1.60 -8.46 -22.76
C TYR A 630 1.96 -9.57 -23.75
N TYR A 631 1.13 -10.61 -23.88
CA TYR A 631 1.42 -11.77 -24.73
C TYR A 631 0.80 -11.61 -26.13
N GLU A 632 1.54 -11.99 -27.17
CA GLU A 632 1.10 -11.94 -28.58
C GLU A 632 -0.10 -12.88 -28.85
N GLU A 633 -0.05 -14.09 -28.28
CA GLU A 633 -1.05 -15.13 -28.52
C GLU A 633 -2.44 -14.77 -27.96
N GLU A 634 -2.52 -13.93 -26.92
CA GLU A 634 -3.76 -13.65 -26.19
C GLU A 634 -4.59 -12.53 -26.82
N VAL A 635 -3.98 -11.63 -27.59
CA VAL A 635 -4.67 -10.52 -28.27
C VAL A 635 -4.96 -10.87 -29.74
N CYS A 636 -4.08 -11.63 -30.41
CA CYS A 636 -4.19 -11.99 -31.83
C CYS A 636 -5.34 -12.96 -32.17
N LEU A 637 -5.88 -13.68 -31.18
CA LEU A 637 -7.08 -14.52 -31.36
C LEU A 637 -8.34 -13.69 -31.68
N CYS A 638 -8.35 -12.39 -31.40
CA CYS A 638 -9.54 -11.53 -31.54
C CYS A 638 -9.68 -10.86 -32.93
N ASP A 639 -8.60 -10.72 -33.71
CA ASP A 639 -8.57 -9.95 -34.96
C ASP A 639 -8.12 -10.74 -36.22
N SER A 640 -7.52 -11.92 -36.10
CA SER A 640 -6.96 -12.63 -37.27
C SER A 640 -7.98 -13.48 -38.03
N GLU A 641 -7.73 -13.70 -39.34
CA GLU A 641 -8.48 -14.62 -40.22
C GLU A 641 -8.61 -16.05 -39.65
N GLN A 642 -7.81 -16.43 -38.65
CA GLN A 642 -7.93 -17.70 -37.93
C GLN A 642 -9.20 -17.82 -37.09
N ALA A 643 -9.82 -16.70 -36.67
CA ALA A 643 -11.11 -16.71 -35.97
C ALA A 643 -12.26 -17.28 -36.83
N ALA A 644 -12.15 -17.18 -38.17
CA ALA A 644 -13.11 -17.78 -39.09
C ALA A 644 -13.02 -19.32 -39.12
N HIS A 645 -11.85 -19.90 -38.83
CA HIS A 645 -11.65 -21.35 -38.76
C HIS A 645 -12.05 -21.96 -37.40
N LEU A 646 -12.07 -21.16 -36.32
CA LEU A 646 -12.50 -21.58 -34.98
C LEU A 646 -14.01 -21.44 -34.73
N ALA A 647 -14.74 -20.78 -35.65
CA ALA A 647 -16.19 -20.60 -35.54
C ALA A 647 -17.00 -21.92 -35.57
N ASP A 648 -16.37 -23.03 -35.95
CA ASP A 648 -16.97 -24.38 -35.95
C ASP A 648 -16.83 -25.12 -34.61
N ALA A 649 -16.18 -24.55 -33.57
CA ALA A 649 -15.95 -25.21 -32.29
C ALA A 649 -16.74 -24.60 -31.11
N GLU A 650 -17.82 -25.30 -30.74
CA GLU A 650 -18.56 -25.37 -29.47
C GLU A 650 -19.02 -24.13 -28.65
N ARG A 651 -18.59 -22.87 -28.84
CA ARG A 651 -19.20 -21.72 -28.11
C ARG A 651 -19.21 -20.38 -28.90
N PRO A 652 -20.20 -20.13 -29.78
CA PRO A 652 -20.26 -18.91 -30.61
C PRO A 652 -20.45 -17.58 -29.87
N GLY A 653 -20.91 -17.59 -28.60
CA GLY A 653 -21.16 -16.38 -27.81
C GLY A 653 -19.91 -15.62 -27.35
N LEU A 654 -18.81 -16.32 -27.08
CA LEU A 654 -17.57 -15.72 -26.55
C LEU A 654 -16.83 -14.84 -27.58
N LEU A 655 -16.99 -15.10 -28.89
CA LEU A 655 -16.30 -14.35 -29.95
C LEU A 655 -17.00 -13.03 -30.34
N ARG A 656 -18.17 -12.75 -29.77
CA ARG A 656 -18.99 -11.56 -30.05
C ARG A 656 -18.92 -10.49 -28.96
N ARG A 657 -18.29 -10.80 -27.82
CA ARG A 657 -18.05 -9.87 -26.70
C ARG A 657 -16.56 -9.77 -26.47
N LEU A 658 -16.06 -8.57 -26.21
CA LEU A 658 -14.66 -8.31 -25.89
C LEU A 658 -14.58 -7.30 -24.75
N VAL A 659 -13.82 -7.64 -23.71
CA VAL A 659 -13.55 -6.75 -22.59
C VAL A 659 -12.12 -6.26 -22.68
N LEU A 660 -11.93 -4.95 -22.73
CA LEU A 660 -10.61 -4.31 -22.75
C LEU A 660 -10.45 -3.45 -21.49
N GLU A 661 -9.28 -3.47 -20.87
CA GLU A 661 -8.92 -2.53 -19.80
C GLU A 661 -7.81 -1.62 -20.29
N PHE A 662 -8.08 -0.32 -20.37
CA PHE A 662 -7.14 0.70 -20.81
C PHE A 662 -6.56 1.49 -19.63
N MET A 663 -5.35 2.00 -19.83
CA MET A 663 -4.63 2.91 -18.94
C MET A 663 -4.35 4.22 -19.67
N ARG A 664 -4.65 5.35 -19.02
CA ARG A 664 -4.29 6.69 -19.50
C ARG A 664 -3.50 7.46 -18.44
N PRO A 665 -2.32 7.99 -18.76
CA PRO A 665 -1.67 9.00 -17.92
C PRO A 665 -2.54 10.27 -17.88
N THR A 666 -3.01 10.66 -16.70
CA THR A 666 -3.82 11.86 -16.50
C THR A 666 -3.24 12.69 -15.36
N ALA A 667 -3.06 13.98 -15.62
CA ALA A 667 -2.72 14.95 -14.59
C ALA A 667 -3.98 15.28 -13.79
N ARG A 668 -4.01 14.92 -12.50
CA ARG A 668 -5.18 15.18 -11.63
C ARG A 668 -4.81 16.03 -10.42
N PRO A 669 -5.82 16.66 -9.78
CA PRO A 669 -5.69 17.19 -8.44
C PRO A 669 -5.21 16.11 -7.47
N ALA A 670 -4.29 16.44 -6.57
CA ALA A 670 -3.91 15.56 -5.47
C ALA A 670 -5.13 15.30 -4.57
N ALA A 671 -5.18 14.10 -4.00
CA ALA A 671 -6.20 13.75 -3.03
C ALA A 671 -6.22 14.78 -1.86
N PRO A 672 -7.39 15.20 -1.38
CA PRO A 672 -7.49 16.06 -0.21
C PRO A 672 -6.86 15.41 1.03
N VAL A 673 -6.59 16.20 2.06
CA VAL A 673 -6.28 15.65 3.39
C VAL A 673 -7.51 14.87 3.89
N ARG A 674 -7.29 13.77 4.60
CA ARG A 674 -8.37 13.00 5.22
C ARG A 674 -9.31 13.89 6.04
N PRO A 675 -10.63 13.69 5.95
CA PRO A 675 -11.58 14.48 6.72
C PRO A 675 -11.51 14.12 8.21
N ARG A 676 -12.01 15.03 9.04
CA ARG A 676 -12.28 14.78 10.46
C ARG A 676 -13.72 14.32 10.59
N LEU A 677 -13.91 13.24 11.35
CA LEU A 677 -15.20 12.65 11.64
C LEU A 677 -15.43 12.75 13.14
N GLU A 678 -16.57 13.32 13.52
CA GLU A 678 -16.98 13.51 14.91
C GLU A 678 -18.46 13.11 15.06
N VAL A 679 -18.87 12.71 16.27
CA VAL A 679 -20.28 12.41 16.56
C VAL A 679 -20.92 13.63 17.19
N TRP A 680 -22.07 14.04 16.65
CA TRP A 680 -22.92 15.03 17.29
C TRP A 680 -23.83 14.31 18.27
N ASP A 681 -23.39 14.19 19.52
CA ASP A 681 -24.07 13.42 20.58
C ASP A 681 -25.53 13.83 20.81
N THR A 682 -25.86 15.13 20.69
CA THR A 682 -27.24 15.61 20.94
C THR A 682 -28.22 15.33 19.80
N GLN A 683 -27.75 15.03 18.59
CA GLN A 683 -28.60 14.83 17.40
C GLN A 683 -28.40 13.46 16.74
N SER A 684 -27.54 12.61 17.31
CA SER A 684 -27.20 11.29 16.76
C SER A 684 -26.79 11.34 15.28
N ALA A 685 -26.05 12.38 14.89
CA ALA A 685 -25.58 12.61 13.53
C ALA A 685 -24.04 12.54 13.47
N LEU A 686 -23.50 12.23 12.29
CA LEU A 686 -22.07 12.36 12.01
C LEU A 686 -21.75 13.74 11.46
N VAL A 687 -20.73 14.37 12.03
CA VAL A 687 -20.15 15.62 11.55
C VAL A 687 -18.90 15.27 10.75
N ILE A 688 -18.93 15.53 9.45
CA ILE A 688 -17.78 15.36 8.56
C ILE A 688 -17.23 16.74 8.25
N SER A 689 -16.01 17.05 8.67
CA SER A 689 -15.37 18.34 8.40
C SER A 689 -14.01 18.18 7.71
N TRP A 690 -13.63 19.14 6.87
CA TRP A 690 -12.36 19.15 6.15
C TRP A 690 -11.82 20.57 5.96
N ASP A 691 -10.55 20.67 5.60
CA ASP A 691 -9.88 21.96 5.47
C ASP A 691 -10.35 22.72 4.21
N HIS A 692 -10.55 24.04 4.34
CA HIS A 692 -11.07 24.90 3.28
C HIS A 692 -10.11 25.01 2.08
N PRO A 693 -10.61 25.18 0.83
CA PRO A 693 -9.82 25.36 -0.40
C PRO A 693 -8.68 26.39 -0.35
N SER A 694 -8.78 27.41 0.51
CA SER A 694 -7.75 28.44 0.67
C SER A 694 -6.43 27.91 1.25
N ALA A 695 -6.44 26.75 1.91
CA ALA A 695 -5.24 26.03 2.33
C ALA A 695 -4.64 25.15 1.22
N LEU A 696 -5.33 25.02 0.08
CA LEU A 696 -4.94 24.23 -1.09
C LEU A 696 -4.55 25.17 -2.26
N GLU A 697 -3.54 26.03 -2.02
CA GLU A 697 -3.05 27.09 -2.93
C GLU A 697 -2.88 26.76 -4.43
N PRO A 698 -2.78 25.50 -4.90
CA PRO A 698 -2.69 25.22 -6.34
C PRO A 698 -4.02 25.16 -7.12
N TYR A 699 -5.18 25.03 -6.46
CA TYR A 699 -6.46 24.86 -7.15
C TYR A 699 -7.10 26.21 -7.47
N LYS A 700 -6.99 26.67 -8.72
CA LYS A 700 -7.56 27.96 -9.15
C LYS A 700 -9.09 28.02 -9.03
N GLN A 701 -9.78 26.87 -9.05
CA GLN A 701 -11.24 26.82 -8.89
C GLN A 701 -11.71 25.44 -8.41
N VAL A 702 -12.31 25.36 -7.22
CA VAL A 702 -13.02 24.18 -6.71
C VAL A 702 -14.47 24.23 -7.15
N TRP A 703 -14.97 23.14 -7.72
CA TRP A 703 -16.32 23.03 -8.28
C TRP A 703 -17.25 22.23 -7.35
N GLY A 704 -16.71 21.47 -6.41
CA GLY A 704 -17.47 20.80 -5.37
C GLY A 704 -16.78 19.57 -4.79
N TRP A 705 -17.50 18.84 -3.93
CA TRP A 705 -16.98 17.71 -3.16
C TRP A 705 -17.82 16.44 -3.32
N ALA A 706 -17.15 15.29 -3.31
CA ALA A 706 -17.74 13.97 -3.21
C ALA A 706 -17.33 13.34 -1.89
N ILE A 707 -18.29 12.74 -1.18
CA ILE A 707 -18.09 12.24 0.19
C ILE A 707 -18.58 10.80 0.25
N ALA A 708 -17.71 9.93 0.75
CA ALA A 708 -18.01 8.52 0.97
C ALA A 708 -17.72 8.14 2.42
N LEU A 709 -18.57 7.27 2.96
CA LEU A 709 -18.45 6.65 4.27
C LEU A 709 -18.26 5.15 4.08
N VAL A 710 -17.60 4.50 5.04
CA VAL A 710 -17.54 3.04 5.12
C VAL A 710 -17.96 2.60 6.51
N ASP A 711 -18.88 1.64 6.55
CA ASP A 711 -19.18 0.86 7.75
C ASP A 711 -18.02 -0.10 7.98
N MET A 712 -17.21 0.14 9.00
CA MET A 712 -15.97 -0.62 9.23
C MET A 712 -16.23 -2.06 9.68
N ASP A 713 -17.43 -2.36 10.20
CA ASP A 713 -17.76 -3.72 10.66
C ASP A 713 -18.22 -4.62 9.50
N HIS A 714 -18.90 -4.04 8.51
CA HIS A 714 -19.51 -4.79 7.40
C HIS A 714 -18.84 -4.53 6.05
N GLU A 715 -17.87 -3.62 6.00
CA GLU A 715 -17.19 -3.16 4.78
C GLU A 715 -18.15 -2.64 3.70
N ILE A 716 -19.29 -2.06 4.13
CA ILE A 716 -20.29 -1.49 3.23
C ILE A 716 -19.97 -0.02 3.02
N TRP A 717 -19.76 0.36 1.76
CA TRP A 717 -19.62 1.74 1.36
C TRP A 717 -20.97 2.44 1.30
N LEU A 718 -21.03 3.66 1.82
CA LEU A 718 -22.15 4.58 1.72
C LEU A 718 -21.66 5.85 1.02
N ILE A 719 -22.51 6.45 0.18
CA ILE A 719 -22.26 7.74 -0.45
C ILE A 719 -23.17 8.81 0.16
N VAL A 720 -22.63 9.99 0.40
CA VAL A 720 -23.41 11.12 0.94
C VAL A 720 -23.87 12.00 -0.22
N ASP A 721 -25.18 12.21 -0.33
CA ASP A 721 -25.77 13.08 -1.35
C ASP A 721 -25.58 14.56 -1.01
N GLY A 722 -25.05 15.36 -1.94
CA GLY A 722 -24.71 16.76 -1.70
C GLY A 722 -25.89 17.73 -1.61
N VAL A 723 -27.13 17.29 -1.88
CA VAL A 723 -28.36 18.09 -1.72
C VAL A 723 -29.04 17.75 -0.40
N THR A 724 -29.27 16.46 -0.19
CA THR A 724 -30.06 15.96 0.94
C THR A 724 -29.21 15.64 2.18
N TYR A 725 -27.89 15.53 2.01
CA TYR A 725 -26.93 15.10 3.04
C TYR A 725 -27.26 13.72 3.65
N THR A 726 -28.02 12.90 2.91
CA THR A 726 -28.38 11.53 3.30
C THR A 726 -27.29 10.55 2.86
N ALA A 727 -26.95 9.59 3.72
CA ALA A 727 -26.06 8.49 3.35
C ALA A 727 -26.86 7.36 2.67
N ARG A 728 -26.36 6.84 1.55
CA ARG A 728 -27.02 5.76 0.80
C ARG A 728 -26.02 4.67 0.47
N SER A 729 -26.46 3.40 0.54
CA SER A 729 -25.59 2.27 0.19
C SER A 729 -25.11 2.36 -1.25
N LEU A 730 -23.82 2.12 -1.45
CA LEU A 730 -23.19 2.05 -2.76
C LEU A 730 -23.67 0.83 -3.59
N SER A 731 -24.31 -0.15 -2.94
CA SER A 731 -24.87 -1.34 -3.60
C SER A 731 -26.05 -1.04 -4.53
N LEU A 732 -26.59 0.18 -4.51
CA LEU A 732 -27.60 0.65 -5.46
C LEU A 732 -26.89 1.16 -6.73
N GLU A 733 -26.95 0.32 -7.75
CA GLU A 733 -26.41 0.45 -9.10
C GLU A 733 -26.31 1.88 -9.63
N GLY A 734 -25.08 2.38 -9.81
CA GLY A 734 -24.83 3.60 -10.57
C GLY A 734 -25.51 4.87 -10.01
N ALA A 735 -25.80 4.90 -8.71
CA ALA A 735 -26.51 6.00 -8.06
C ALA A 735 -25.95 7.36 -8.51
N ASP A 736 -26.84 8.12 -9.14
CA ASP A 736 -26.58 9.47 -9.60
C ASP A 736 -26.59 10.40 -8.38
N VAL A 737 -25.42 10.78 -7.87
CA VAL A 737 -25.27 11.52 -6.60
C VAL A 737 -24.93 12.98 -6.87
N ALA A 738 -25.62 13.88 -6.18
CA ALA A 738 -25.37 15.31 -6.30
C ALA A 738 -24.03 15.70 -5.65
N VAL A 739 -23.23 16.53 -6.33
CA VAL A 739 -21.99 17.10 -5.76
C VAL A 739 -22.33 18.09 -4.64
N ALA A 740 -21.56 18.07 -3.55
CA ALA A 740 -21.68 19.05 -2.47
C ALA A 740 -21.06 20.40 -2.86
N LYS A 741 -21.69 21.51 -2.44
CA LYS A 741 -21.30 22.88 -2.82
C LYS A 741 -19.81 23.16 -2.47
N PRO A 742 -19.08 23.91 -3.32
CA PRO A 742 -17.62 24.10 -3.18
C PRO A 742 -17.19 24.86 -1.92
N ASP A 743 -18.07 25.70 -1.37
CA ASP A 743 -17.88 26.50 -0.16
C ASP A 743 -18.10 25.70 1.14
N LEU A 744 -18.65 24.49 1.06
CA LEU A 744 -18.81 23.63 2.22
C LEU A 744 -17.46 23.07 2.70
N CYS A 745 -17.28 23.12 4.02
CA CYS A 745 -16.18 22.47 4.73
C CYS A 745 -16.67 21.55 5.85
N THR A 746 -17.98 21.45 6.03
CA THR A 746 -18.61 20.62 7.05
C THR A 746 -19.99 20.18 6.60
N ILE A 747 -20.31 18.89 6.77
CA ILE A 747 -21.63 18.32 6.48
C ILE A 747 -22.08 17.47 7.67
N TYR A 748 -23.39 17.51 7.93
CA TYR A 748 -24.07 16.74 8.95
C TYR A 748 -24.87 15.63 8.30
N VAL A 749 -24.59 14.38 8.69
CA VAL A 749 -25.27 13.19 8.16
C VAL A 749 -26.04 12.54 9.30
N SER A 750 -27.36 12.70 9.30
CA SER A 750 -28.27 12.13 10.30
C SER A 750 -29.06 10.92 9.78
N GLU A 751 -29.25 10.80 8.46
CA GLU A 751 -30.05 9.75 7.83
C GLU A 751 -29.19 8.77 7.04
N GLY A 752 -29.63 7.50 7.01
CA GLY A 752 -28.96 6.42 6.27
C GLY A 752 -27.78 5.76 7.01
N LEU A 753 -27.65 6.02 8.32
CA LEU A 753 -26.63 5.45 9.20
C LEU A 753 -27.27 4.48 10.19
N ALA A 754 -26.57 3.40 10.53
CA ALA A 754 -27.00 2.45 11.54
C ALA A 754 -26.31 2.76 12.89
N TYR A 755 -27.10 2.82 13.96
CA TYR A 755 -26.59 3.07 15.31
C TYR A 755 -25.68 1.96 15.82
N GLY A 756 -24.72 2.31 16.66
CA GLY A 756 -23.77 1.38 17.26
C GLY A 756 -22.65 0.90 16.32
N ARG A 757 -22.62 1.37 15.07
CA ARG A 757 -21.60 0.98 14.09
C ARG A 757 -20.47 2.00 13.97
N PRO A 758 -19.21 1.57 13.81
CA PRO A 758 -18.07 2.44 13.52
C PRO A 758 -18.06 2.84 12.04
N TYR A 759 -18.10 4.14 11.78
CA TYR A 759 -17.98 4.71 10.44
C TYR A 759 -16.66 5.42 10.25
N ALA A 760 -16.07 5.34 9.06
CA ALA A 760 -14.97 6.20 8.63
C ALA A 760 -15.35 6.93 7.32
N ALA A 761 -14.73 8.08 7.06
CA ALA A 761 -15.05 8.95 5.93
C ALA A 761 -13.83 9.22 5.04
N CYS A 762 -14.05 9.40 3.74
CA CYS A 762 -13.08 9.96 2.80
C CYS A 762 -13.78 10.92 1.83
N ILE A 763 -13.01 11.87 1.27
CA ILE A 763 -13.54 12.91 0.38
C ILE A 763 -12.70 13.04 -0.89
N ALA A 764 -13.34 13.43 -1.98
CA ALA A 764 -12.68 13.84 -3.22
C ALA A 764 -13.14 15.26 -3.60
N VAL A 765 -12.23 16.03 -4.18
CA VAL A 765 -12.48 17.37 -4.72
C VAL A 765 -12.61 17.34 -6.25
N LEU A 766 -13.59 18.07 -6.79
CA LEU A 766 -13.75 18.36 -8.21
C LEU A 766 -13.15 19.74 -8.52
N THR A 767 -12.26 19.81 -9.50
CA THR A 767 -11.70 21.07 -10.01
C THR A 767 -11.85 21.17 -11.54
N ASP A 768 -11.35 22.26 -12.10
CA ASP A 768 -11.13 22.45 -13.55
C ASP A 768 -10.37 21.30 -14.25
N ARG A 769 -9.55 20.54 -13.51
CA ARG A 769 -8.78 19.38 -14.00
C ARG A 769 -9.47 18.04 -13.73
N GLY A 770 -10.72 18.07 -13.29
CA GLY A 770 -11.51 16.88 -12.95
C GLY A 770 -11.41 16.49 -11.47
N TRP A 771 -11.79 15.25 -11.18
CA TRP A 771 -11.77 14.72 -9.82
C TRP A 771 -10.38 14.29 -9.36
N SER A 772 -10.03 14.66 -8.12
CA SER A 772 -9.01 13.97 -7.33
C SER A 772 -9.45 12.55 -6.95
N ALA A 773 -8.49 11.69 -6.58
CA ALA A 773 -8.80 10.47 -5.85
C ALA A 773 -9.40 10.80 -4.48
N PHE A 774 -10.19 9.87 -3.94
CA PHE A 774 -10.65 9.97 -2.55
C PHE A 774 -9.44 10.04 -1.60
N SER A 775 -9.53 10.86 -0.56
CA SER A 775 -8.53 10.97 0.49
C SER A 775 -8.37 9.68 1.29
N ASP A 776 -7.31 9.60 2.10
CA ASP A 776 -7.19 8.54 3.12
C ASP A 776 -8.42 8.55 4.05
N LEU A 777 -8.77 7.40 4.60
CA LEU A 777 -9.86 7.29 5.57
C LEU A 777 -9.59 8.13 6.83
N SER A 778 -10.66 8.73 7.36
CA SER A 778 -10.68 9.33 8.68
C SER A 778 -10.47 8.26 9.77
N ARG A 779 -10.24 8.71 11.00
CA ARG A 779 -10.43 7.80 12.15
C ARG A 779 -11.90 7.38 12.20
N SER A 780 -12.14 6.12 12.53
CA SER A 780 -13.49 5.60 12.68
C SER A 780 -14.13 6.14 13.96
N VAL A 781 -15.43 6.45 13.90
CA VAL A 781 -16.22 6.88 15.05
C VAL A 781 -17.54 6.12 15.08
N SER A 782 -17.94 5.69 16.28
CA SER A 782 -19.19 4.96 16.49
C SER A 782 -20.26 5.89 17.03
N ILE A 783 -21.45 5.86 16.40
CA ILE A 783 -22.61 6.61 16.89
C ILE A 783 -23.19 5.85 18.08
N SER A 784 -23.12 6.42 19.27
CA SER A 784 -23.69 5.82 20.49
C SER A 784 -25.20 5.62 20.34
N ALA A 785 -25.70 4.46 20.74
CA ALA A 785 -27.14 4.20 20.80
C ALA A 785 -27.76 5.02 21.95
N SER A 786 -28.33 6.19 21.64
CA SER A 786 -29.05 7.02 22.60
C SER A 786 -30.38 7.50 22.03
N ALA A 787 -31.38 7.50 22.91
CA ALA A 787 -32.82 7.63 22.73
C ALA A 787 -33.35 8.47 21.55
N LYS A 788 -34.42 7.95 20.93
CA LYS A 788 -35.34 8.62 19.99
C LYS A 788 -35.44 10.12 20.26
N VAL A 789 -34.91 10.91 19.34
CA VAL A 789 -35.24 12.34 19.25
C VAL A 789 -36.64 12.43 18.64
N SER A 790 -37.53 13.17 19.30
CA SER A 790 -38.86 13.52 18.80
C SER A 790 -38.73 14.28 17.47
N ASP A 791 -39.71 14.10 16.57
CA ASP A 791 -39.86 14.76 15.25
C ASP A 791 -39.97 16.31 15.28
N ALA A 792 -39.39 16.97 16.28
CA ALA A 792 -39.37 18.41 16.42
C ALA A 792 -37.91 18.89 16.41
N VAL A 793 -37.63 19.78 15.44
CA VAL A 793 -36.40 20.57 15.23
C VAL A 793 -35.37 19.94 14.27
N LEU A 794 -35.73 19.93 12.99
CA LEU A 794 -34.83 20.38 11.92
C LEU A 794 -35.55 21.45 11.11
N GLY A 795 -35.44 22.70 11.57
CA GLY A 795 -35.72 23.89 10.75
C GLY A 795 -34.54 24.19 9.81
N LEU A 796 -34.04 23.16 9.14
CA LEU A 796 -33.31 23.30 7.90
C LEU A 796 -34.16 22.55 6.89
N ASP A 797 -35.26 23.19 6.49
CA ASP A 797 -35.89 22.81 5.22
C ASP A 797 -34.74 22.75 4.20
N PRO A 798 -34.62 21.68 3.38
CA PRO A 798 -33.64 21.66 2.32
C PRO A 798 -33.87 22.95 1.52
N GLU A 799 -32.90 23.87 1.55
CA GLU A 799 -32.95 25.06 0.73
C GLU A 799 -33.33 24.60 -0.67
N GLU A 800 -34.37 25.21 -1.26
CA GLU A 800 -34.71 25.01 -2.66
C GLU A 800 -33.39 25.08 -3.46
N ASP A 801 -33.00 23.95 -4.07
CA ASP A 801 -31.69 23.84 -4.71
C ASP A 801 -31.59 24.82 -5.87
N ASP A 802 -31.00 25.98 -5.59
CA ASP A 802 -30.79 27.07 -6.54
C ASP A 802 -29.72 26.74 -7.59
N TRP A 803 -29.01 25.62 -7.43
CA TRP A 803 -27.92 25.21 -8.30
C TRP A 803 -28.42 24.34 -9.47
N SER A 804 -29.17 24.98 -10.38
CA SER A 804 -29.77 24.34 -11.57
C SER A 804 -28.82 23.52 -12.47
N GLN A 805 -27.51 23.77 -12.41
CA GLN A 805 -26.47 23.06 -13.17
C GLN A 805 -25.50 22.29 -12.26
N ARG A 806 -25.95 21.89 -11.06
CA ARG A 806 -25.14 21.14 -10.09
C ARG A 806 -24.53 19.89 -10.74
N PRO A 807 -23.18 19.76 -10.75
CA PRO A 807 -22.54 18.56 -11.23
C PRO A 807 -23.01 17.34 -10.45
N ARG A 808 -23.08 16.20 -11.12
CA ARG A 808 -23.40 14.93 -10.48
C ARG A 808 -22.25 13.96 -10.68
N PHE A 809 -22.19 12.92 -9.87
CA PHE A 809 -21.14 11.93 -9.97
C PHE A 809 -21.63 10.53 -9.61
N ALA A 810 -20.95 9.54 -10.17
CA ALA A 810 -21.05 8.15 -9.75
C ALA A 810 -19.75 7.73 -9.07
N CYS A 811 -19.87 6.91 -8.03
CA CYS A 811 -18.73 6.34 -7.33
C CYS A 811 -18.45 4.91 -7.83
N PRO A 812 -17.19 4.45 -7.93
CA PRO A 812 -16.88 3.06 -8.24
C PRO A 812 -17.42 2.12 -7.16
N SER A 813 -18.04 0.99 -7.56
CA SER A 813 -18.62 0.00 -6.64
C SER A 813 -17.63 -0.58 -5.61
N LYS A 814 -16.35 -0.64 -5.98
CA LYS A 814 -15.23 -0.96 -5.09
C LYS A 814 -14.38 0.29 -4.90
N LEU A 815 -14.64 1.03 -3.82
CA LEU A 815 -13.90 2.24 -3.48
C LEU A 815 -12.63 1.85 -2.72
N VAL A 816 -11.47 2.26 -3.23
CA VAL A 816 -10.16 2.15 -2.59
C VAL A 816 -9.67 3.57 -2.26
N PRO A 817 -9.67 3.98 -0.98
CA PRO A 817 -9.14 5.27 -0.55
C PRO A 817 -7.74 5.53 -1.11
N GLY A 818 -7.47 6.77 -1.55
CA GLY A 818 -6.21 7.16 -2.17
C GLY A 818 -6.06 6.78 -3.66
N ALA A 819 -6.91 5.88 -4.19
CA ALA A 819 -6.80 5.37 -5.56
C ALA A 819 -8.08 5.54 -6.40
N SER A 820 -9.25 5.24 -5.83
CA SER A 820 -10.53 5.37 -6.52
C SER A 820 -10.91 6.83 -6.72
N VAL A 821 -11.53 7.11 -7.86
CA VAL A 821 -11.90 8.46 -8.28
C VAL A 821 -13.37 8.50 -8.69
N PRO A 822 -14.14 9.52 -8.30
CA PRO A 822 -15.49 9.73 -8.84
C PRO A 822 -15.50 9.90 -10.36
N VAL A 823 -16.61 9.50 -10.98
CA VAL A 823 -16.88 9.73 -12.41
C VAL A 823 -17.91 10.84 -12.51
N THR A 824 -17.54 11.96 -13.13
CA THR A 824 -18.49 13.04 -13.41
C THR A 824 -19.59 12.52 -14.31
N LEU A 825 -20.82 12.66 -13.84
CA LEU A 825 -22.01 12.57 -14.66
C LEU A 825 -22.32 14.01 -15.05
N ARG A 826 -22.05 14.38 -16.30
CA ARG A 826 -22.69 15.58 -16.82
C ARG A 826 -24.21 15.38 -16.73
N PRO A 827 -25.02 16.44 -16.67
CA PRO A 827 -26.39 16.33 -17.13
C PRO A 827 -26.34 15.89 -18.61
N GLY A 828 -26.23 14.58 -18.82
CA GLY A 828 -26.76 13.93 -20.00
C GLY A 828 -28.25 14.23 -19.97
N PRO A 829 -28.91 14.27 -21.14
CA PRO A 829 -30.29 14.64 -21.17
C PRO A 829 -31.07 13.61 -20.36
N ARG A 830 -31.46 13.96 -19.13
CA ARG A 830 -32.70 13.48 -18.53
C ARG A 830 -33.88 13.72 -19.50
N ASP A 831 -33.64 14.55 -20.51
CA ASP A 831 -34.46 14.93 -21.65
C ASP A 831 -34.36 14.05 -22.91
N LEU A 832 -33.70 12.88 -22.88
CA LEU A 832 -33.67 12.02 -24.08
C LEU A 832 -35.10 11.65 -24.53
N LEU A 833 -36.05 11.64 -23.59
CA LEU A 833 -37.51 11.52 -23.77
C LEU A 833 -38.31 12.79 -23.38
N CYS A 834 -37.69 13.91 -22.98
CA CYS A 834 -38.41 15.17 -22.74
C CYS A 834 -38.52 16.04 -24.00
N SER A 835 -37.74 15.75 -25.04
CA SER A 835 -37.84 16.41 -26.35
C SER A 835 -38.79 15.64 -27.28
N GLU A 836 -39.67 16.33 -28.01
CA GLU A 836 -40.61 15.71 -28.99
C GLU A 836 -39.84 14.94 -30.07
N ARG A 837 -40.05 13.62 -30.15
CA ARG A 837 -39.33 12.75 -31.10
C ARG A 837 -40.17 11.59 -31.61
N TRP A 838 -39.72 11.01 -32.72
CA TRP A 838 -40.41 9.89 -33.40
C TRP A 838 -39.51 8.65 -33.50
N LEU A 839 -40.01 7.50 -33.03
CA LEU A 839 -39.42 6.18 -33.20
C LEU A 839 -39.95 5.52 -34.48
N ARG A 840 -39.13 5.48 -35.53
CA ARG A 840 -39.37 4.73 -36.76
C ARG A 840 -38.92 3.29 -36.63
N ARG A 841 -39.78 2.38 -37.05
CA ARG A 841 -39.55 0.93 -37.05
C ARG A 841 -40.16 0.27 -38.26
N GLU A 842 -39.60 -0.86 -38.64
CA GLU A 842 -40.10 -1.69 -39.74
C GLU A 842 -40.82 -2.91 -39.17
N VAL A 843 -42.13 -2.95 -39.36
CA VAL A 843 -43.03 -3.98 -38.83
C VAL A 843 -43.39 -4.95 -39.95
N CYS A 844 -43.27 -6.24 -39.69
CA CYS A 844 -43.47 -7.29 -40.67
C CYS A 844 -44.47 -8.32 -40.15
N VAL A 845 -45.73 -8.22 -40.57
CA VAL A 845 -46.84 -9.09 -40.13
C VAL A 845 -47.22 -10.06 -41.24
N ASP A 846 -47.33 -11.35 -40.90
CA ASP A 846 -47.83 -12.39 -41.80
C ASP A 846 -49.36 -12.43 -41.75
N GLY A 847 -49.99 -11.46 -42.42
CA GLY A 847 -51.44 -11.28 -42.49
C GLY A 847 -51.85 -9.81 -42.36
N HIS A 848 -53.03 -9.45 -42.87
CA HIS A 848 -53.56 -8.07 -42.87
C HIS A 848 -54.83 -7.88 -42.06
N GLU A 849 -55.38 -8.97 -41.52
CA GLU A 849 -56.63 -8.93 -40.80
C GLU A 849 -56.46 -8.20 -39.47
N GLY A 850 -57.41 -7.33 -39.15
CA GLY A 850 -57.52 -6.64 -37.87
C GLY A 850 -56.72 -5.35 -37.67
N LEU A 851 -55.98 -4.86 -38.66
CA LEU A 851 -55.41 -3.50 -38.62
C LEU A 851 -56.44 -2.47 -39.11
N GLN A 852 -56.98 -1.65 -38.20
CA GLN A 852 -57.82 -0.50 -38.54
C GLN A 852 -56.98 0.77 -38.52
N VAL A 853 -57.07 1.54 -39.59
CA VAL A 853 -56.27 2.76 -39.80
C VAL A 853 -57.16 3.93 -40.15
N GLU A 854 -56.81 5.11 -39.66
CA GLU A 854 -57.42 6.38 -40.01
C GLU A 854 -56.40 7.31 -40.68
N THR A 855 -56.87 8.40 -41.28
CA THR A 855 -55.98 9.41 -41.90
C THR A 855 -55.46 10.36 -40.82
N ALA A 856 -54.14 10.40 -40.64
CA ALA A 856 -53.48 11.11 -39.54
C ALA A 856 -53.48 12.65 -39.67
N ASP A 857 -53.70 13.18 -40.88
CA ASP A 857 -53.74 14.63 -41.12
C ASP A 857 -54.79 15.04 -42.16
N THR A 858 -55.11 16.33 -42.19
CA THR A 858 -56.04 16.94 -43.17
C THR A 858 -55.47 17.02 -44.60
N SER A 859 -54.18 16.74 -44.79
CA SER A 859 -53.50 16.70 -46.09
C SER A 859 -53.52 15.33 -46.78
N MET A 860 -54.13 14.30 -46.15
CA MET A 860 -54.29 12.94 -46.68
C MET A 860 -52.96 12.23 -47.00
N LYS A 861 -51.87 12.59 -46.30
CA LYS A 861 -50.54 12.04 -46.63
C LYS A 861 -50.16 10.79 -45.83
N LEU A 862 -50.68 10.64 -44.61
CA LEU A 862 -50.26 9.60 -43.66
C LEU A 862 -51.45 8.81 -43.12
N LEU A 863 -51.20 7.55 -42.78
CA LEU A 863 -52.16 6.71 -42.05
C LEU A 863 -51.72 6.60 -40.60
N MET A 864 -52.68 6.52 -39.68
CA MET A 864 -52.45 6.27 -38.27
C MET A 864 -53.19 4.99 -37.89
N VAL A 865 -52.60 4.17 -37.04
CA VAL A 865 -53.28 3.03 -36.44
C VAL A 865 -54.37 3.59 -35.53
N ASP A 866 -55.63 3.29 -35.84
CA ASP A 866 -56.78 3.64 -35.00
C ASP A 866 -56.98 2.54 -33.96
N LYS A 867 -57.04 1.29 -34.43
CA LYS A 867 -57.27 0.13 -33.57
C LYS A 867 -56.69 -1.15 -34.16
N VAL A 868 -56.25 -2.04 -33.28
CA VAL A 868 -55.95 -3.44 -33.60
C VAL A 868 -57.09 -4.31 -33.08
N VAL A 869 -57.70 -5.12 -33.95
CA VAL A 869 -58.84 -5.98 -33.62
C VAL A 869 -58.34 -7.22 -32.87
N PRO A 870 -58.86 -7.53 -31.67
CA PRO A 870 -58.45 -8.72 -30.92
C PRO A 870 -58.68 -10.02 -31.69
N GLY A 871 -57.76 -10.99 -31.57
CA GLY A 871 -57.82 -12.30 -32.23
C GLY A 871 -57.52 -12.27 -33.74
N SER A 872 -56.95 -11.18 -34.25
CA SER A 872 -56.55 -11.04 -35.65
C SER A 872 -55.07 -11.37 -35.86
N ALA A 873 -54.64 -11.54 -37.12
CA ALA A 873 -53.23 -11.81 -37.44
C ALA A 873 -52.27 -10.72 -36.89
N VAL A 874 -52.73 -9.47 -36.84
CA VAL A 874 -51.94 -8.34 -36.31
C VAL A 874 -51.92 -8.37 -34.77
N ASP A 875 -53.01 -8.79 -34.13
CA ASP A 875 -53.08 -8.98 -32.67
C ASP A 875 -52.23 -10.17 -32.20
N GLU A 876 -52.25 -11.28 -32.95
CA GLU A 876 -51.38 -12.42 -32.70
C GLU A 876 -49.90 -12.08 -32.90
N TRP A 877 -49.58 -11.21 -33.86
CA TRP A 877 -48.23 -10.70 -34.02
C TRP A 877 -47.83 -9.79 -32.85
N ASN A 878 -48.71 -8.88 -32.44
CA ASN A 878 -48.52 -8.01 -31.28
C ASN A 878 -48.28 -8.80 -30.00
N ALA A 879 -49.05 -9.86 -29.76
CA ALA A 879 -48.91 -10.74 -28.58
C ALA A 879 -47.59 -11.50 -28.53
N LYS A 880 -46.89 -11.64 -29.67
CA LYS A 880 -45.56 -12.27 -29.75
C LYS A 880 -44.42 -11.28 -29.59
N GLN A 881 -44.70 -9.97 -29.51
CA GLN A 881 -43.66 -8.96 -29.33
C GLN A 881 -43.38 -8.78 -27.84
N GLU A 882 -42.12 -8.96 -27.45
CA GLU A 882 -41.68 -8.62 -26.10
C GLU A 882 -41.49 -7.09 -25.99
N PRO A 883 -41.92 -6.47 -24.87
CA PRO A 883 -41.53 -5.11 -24.58
C PRO A 883 -40.02 -5.05 -24.37
N PHE A 884 -39.41 -3.91 -24.67
CA PHE A 884 -38.01 -3.65 -24.40
C PHE A 884 -37.86 -2.40 -23.56
N GLU A 885 -36.88 -2.41 -22.66
CA GLU A 885 -36.63 -1.28 -21.78
C GLU A 885 -35.58 -0.35 -22.40
N LEU A 886 -35.91 0.93 -22.55
CA LEU A 886 -34.98 1.97 -22.98
C LEU A 886 -34.88 3.04 -21.89
N HIS A 887 -33.77 3.06 -21.15
CA HIS A 887 -33.50 4.04 -20.08
C HIS A 887 -34.56 4.07 -18.95
N GLY A 888 -35.07 2.91 -18.50
CA GLY A 888 -36.10 2.85 -17.45
C GLY A 888 -37.52 3.01 -17.97
N PHE A 889 -37.72 3.14 -19.29
CA PHE A 889 -39.03 3.23 -19.92
C PHE A 889 -39.31 1.97 -20.73
N GLU A 890 -40.35 1.25 -20.34
CA GLU A 890 -40.83 0.06 -21.05
C GLU A 890 -41.51 0.48 -22.37
N MET A 891 -40.93 0.08 -23.50
CA MET A 891 -41.46 0.36 -24.82
C MET A 891 -41.97 -0.90 -25.50
N SER A 892 -43.23 -0.87 -25.92
CA SER A 892 -43.85 -1.99 -26.63
C SER A 892 -43.48 -2.00 -28.11
N TYR A 893 -42.99 -3.14 -28.61
CA TYR A 893 -42.82 -3.38 -30.05
C TYR A 893 -44.16 -3.59 -30.79
N ALA A 894 -45.22 -3.96 -30.07
CA ALA A 894 -46.56 -4.14 -30.63
C ALA A 894 -47.09 -2.82 -31.21
N LEU A 895 -47.81 -2.91 -32.34
CA LEU A 895 -48.55 -1.79 -32.93
C LEU A 895 -49.64 -1.32 -31.98
N GLN A 896 -49.74 -0.01 -31.78
CA GLN A 896 -50.69 0.62 -30.88
C GLN A 896 -51.50 1.72 -31.58
N PRO A 897 -52.71 2.02 -31.10
CA PRO A 897 -53.42 3.22 -31.50
C PRO A 897 -52.52 4.46 -31.40
N GLY A 898 -52.52 5.31 -32.42
CA GLY A 898 -51.67 6.50 -32.51
C GLY A 898 -50.36 6.31 -33.28
N ASP A 899 -49.99 5.08 -33.65
CA ASP A 899 -48.81 4.82 -34.47
C ASP A 899 -48.98 5.32 -35.91
N VAL A 900 -48.04 6.09 -36.44
CA VAL A 900 -48.13 6.70 -37.77
C VAL A 900 -47.46 5.81 -38.81
N ILE A 901 -48.23 5.26 -39.74
CA ILE A 901 -47.75 4.44 -40.84
C ILE A 901 -47.28 5.34 -41.99
N LYS A 902 -45.97 5.33 -42.23
CA LYS A 902 -45.31 6.05 -43.33
C LYS A 902 -45.32 5.27 -44.64
N ARG A 903 -45.21 3.93 -44.56
CA ARG A 903 -45.17 3.04 -45.73
C ARG A 903 -45.90 1.74 -45.47
N VAL A 904 -46.52 1.19 -46.51
CA VAL A 904 -47.10 -0.17 -46.52
C VAL A 904 -46.63 -0.88 -47.78
N ASN A 905 -45.94 -2.01 -47.64
CA ASN A 905 -45.36 -2.80 -48.74
C ASN A 905 -44.55 -1.95 -49.75
N GLY A 906 -43.86 -0.91 -49.26
CA GLY A 906 -43.08 0.03 -50.08
C GLY A 906 -43.88 1.21 -50.65
N PHE A 907 -45.22 1.20 -50.58
CA PHE A 907 -46.07 2.31 -51.03
C PHE A 907 -46.12 3.44 -49.99
N GLN A 908 -46.25 4.68 -50.47
CA GLN A 908 -46.36 5.92 -49.68
C GLN A 908 -47.62 6.70 -50.09
N GLY A 909 -48.17 7.47 -49.16
CA GLY A 909 -49.38 8.27 -49.36
C GLY A 909 -50.64 7.54 -48.92
N ALA A 910 -51.50 8.20 -48.15
CA ALA A 910 -52.62 7.55 -47.46
C ALA A 910 -53.58 6.81 -48.40
N GLN A 911 -53.91 7.39 -49.56
CA GLN A 911 -54.81 6.73 -50.52
C GLN A 911 -54.21 5.46 -51.13
N VAL A 912 -52.92 5.46 -51.44
CA VAL A 912 -52.24 4.30 -52.04
C VAL A 912 -52.01 3.21 -51.00
N MET A 913 -51.63 3.59 -49.77
CA MET A 913 -51.52 2.66 -48.66
C MET A 913 -52.87 2.03 -48.29
N LEU A 914 -53.97 2.81 -48.28
CA LEU A 914 -55.33 2.28 -48.08
C LEU A 914 -55.75 1.34 -49.20
N TYR A 915 -55.39 1.66 -50.45
CA TYR A 915 -55.63 0.77 -51.58
C TYR A 915 -54.89 -0.55 -51.40
N GLU A 916 -53.62 -0.52 -51.01
CA GLU A 916 -52.82 -1.72 -50.73
C GLU A 916 -53.40 -2.55 -49.58
N LEU A 917 -53.82 -1.91 -48.47
CA LEU A 917 -54.50 -2.61 -47.37
C LEU A 917 -55.82 -3.27 -47.81
N ARG A 918 -56.60 -2.60 -48.68
CA ARG A 918 -57.85 -3.17 -49.25
C ARG A 918 -57.61 -4.36 -50.18
N ARG A 919 -56.41 -4.49 -50.77
CA ARG A 919 -56.03 -5.66 -51.57
C ARG A 919 -55.76 -6.91 -50.74
N LYS A 920 -55.79 -6.80 -49.41
CA LYS A 920 -55.67 -7.93 -48.49
C LYS A 920 -54.36 -8.70 -48.69
N PRO A 921 -53.19 -8.04 -48.61
CA PRO A 921 -51.92 -8.69 -48.88
C PRO A 921 -51.68 -9.81 -47.86
N LYS A 922 -51.02 -10.89 -48.31
CA LYS A 922 -50.66 -12.01 -47.43
C LYS A 922 -49.62 -11.63 -46.38
N LYS A 923 -48.86 -10.55 -46.64
CA LYS A 923 -47.79 -10.05 -45.78
C LYS A 923 -47.81 -8.52 -45.79
N LEU A 924 -47.65 -7.93 -44.62
CA LEU A 924 -47.61 -6.50 -44.40
C LEU A 924 -46.24 -6.10 -43.90
N ILE A 925 -45.52 -5.34 -44.72
CA ILE A 925 -44.27 -4.68 -44.35
C ILE A 925 -44.58 -3.20 -44.19
N MET A 926 -44.55 -2.71 -42.96
CA MET A 926 -44.93 -1.35 -42.64
C MET A 926 -43.75 -0.58 -42.07
N THR A 927 -43.57 0.66 -42.49
CA THR A 927 -42.69 1.60 -41.78
C THR A 927 -43.56 2.45 -40.89
N VAL A 928 -43.37 2.33 -39.57
CA VAL A 928 -44.25 2.92 -38.56
C VAL A 928 -43.43 3.83 -37.66
N ASP A 929 -43.89 5.06 -37.50
CA ASP A 929 -43.32 6.08 -36.64
C ASP A 929 -44.22 6.21 -35.39
N ARG A 930 -43.69 5.93 -34.19
CA ARG A 930 -44.36 6.18 -32.91
C ARG A 930 -43.83 7.44 -32.27
N HIS A 931 -44.70 8.27 -31.71
CA HIS A 931 -44.27 9.42 -30.93
C HIS A 931 -43.70 8.97 -29.57
N CYS A 932 -42.50 9.44 -29.21
CA CYS A 932 -41.82 9.12 -27.96
C CYS A 932 -41.36 10.42 -27.29
N GLY A 933 -41.95 10.74 -26.13
CA GLY A 933 -41.60 11.91 -25.31
C GLY A 933 -42.48 13.14 -25.49
N GLY A 934 -42.68 13.94 -24.43
CA GLY A 934 -43.52 15.15 -24.40
C GLY A 934 -44.99 14.89 -24.02
N ASN A 935 -45.54 15.70 -23.10
CA ASN A 935 -46.93 15.60 -22.60
C ASN A 935 -47.98 16.31 -23.49
N THR A 936 -47.62 16.75 -24.69
CA THR A 936 -48.49 17.56 -25.56
C THR A 936 -48.89 16.84 -26.84
N VAL A 937 -50.13 17.12 -27.24
CA VAL A 937 -50.94 16.43 -28.25
C VAL A 937 -50.37 16.56 -29.67
N PHE A 938 -50.41 15.43 -30.41
CA PHE A 938 -50.30 15.18 -31.87
C PHE A 938 -50.17 16.39 -32.85
N GLU A 939 -49.13 17.21 -32.75
CA GLU A 939 -48.66 18.00 -33.90
C GLU A 939 -47.35 17.43 -34.41
N HIS A 940 -47.39 16.81 -35.59
CA HIS A 940 -46.20 16.28 -36.25
C HIS A 940 -45.35 17.46 -36.77
N THR A 941 -44.51 18.02 -35.90
CA THR A 941 -43.58 19.09 -36.29
C THR A 941 -42.52 18.50 -37.25
N PRO A 942 -42.29 19.09 -38.44
CA PRO A 942 -41.26 18.62 -39.39
C PRO A 942 -39.83 18.68 -38.84
N GLU A 943 -39.64 19.40 -37.73
CA GLU A 943 -38.35 19.64 -37.07
C GLU A 943 -38.01 18.59 -36.00
N ALA A 944 -38.96 17.73 -35.60
CA ALA A 944 -38.73 16.67 -34.63
C ALA A 944 -37.75 15.61 -35.19
N LYS A 945 -36.71 15.26 -34.42
CA LYS A 945 -35.70 14.27 -34.83
C LYS A 945 -36.34 12.86 -34.87
N ILE A 946 -36.19 12.17 -36.01
CA ILE A 946 -36.66 10.79 -36.23
C ILE A 946 -35.54 9.79 -35.91
N PHE A 947 -35.82 8.78 -35.11
CA PHE A 947 -34.97 7.64 -34.77
C PHE A 947 -35.35 6.41 -35.61
N GLU A 948 -34.41 5.60 -36.09
CA GLU A 948 -34.70 4.41 -36.90
C GLU A 948 -34.13 3.14 -36.24
N LEU A 949 -34.99 2.16 -35.92
CA LEU A 949 -34.59 0.81 -35.50
C LEU A 949 -34.76 -0.18 -36.67
N HIS A 950 -33.68 -0.85 -37.08
CA HIS A 950 -33.72 -1.98 -38.01
C HIS A 950 -33.62 -3.32 -37.27
N ARG A 951 -34.31 -4.33 -37.83
CA ARG A 951 -34.52 -5.72 -37.33
C ARG A 951 -33.50 -6.22 -36.28
N LEU A 952 -34.02 -6.55 -35.10
CA LEU A 952 -33.35 -7.34 -34.06
C LEU A 952 -33.51 -8.84 -34.38
N ASP A 953 -32.43 -9.61 -34.19
CA ASP A 953 -32.43 -11.07 -34.33
C ASP A 953 -32.93 -11.72 -33.03
N ALA A 954 -33.87 -12.65 -33.11
CA ALA A 954 -34.59 -13.19 -31.94
C ALA A 954 -33.69 -13.96 -30.96
N ASP A 955 -32.52 -14.42 -31.41
CA ASP A 955 -31.56 -15.14 -30.58
C ASP A 955 -30.79 -14.23 -29.61
N ALA A 956 -30.73 -12.91 -29.85
CA ALA A 956 -30.03 -11.97 -28.96
C ALA A 956 -30.82 -11.59 -27.69
N SER A 957 -32.13 -11.86 -27.65
CA SER A 957 -33.00 -11.60 -26.49
C SER A 957 -32.86 -12.66 -25.39
N ARG A 958 -32.37 -13.86 -25.73
CA ARG A 958 -32.29 -15.00 -24.78
C ARG A 958 -31.05 -15.00 -23.87
N ASP A 959 -30.04 -14.16 -24.13
CA ASP A 959 -28.76 -14.18 -23.40
C ASP A 959 -28.68 -13.15 -22.25
N VAL A 960 -29.81 -12.73 -21.66
CA VAL A 960 -29.91 -11.57 -20.73
C VAL A 960 -29.94 -11.91 -19.23
N GLU A 961 -29.63 -13.14 -18.81
CA GLU A 961 -29.51 -13.47 -17.37
C GLU A 961 -28.07 -13.85 -16.95
N GLU A 962 -27.24 -12.87 -16.59
CA GLU A 962 -26.36 -12.86 -15.39
C GLU A 962 -25.33 -11.69 -15.38
N PHE A 963 -25.10 -11.13 -14.18
CA PHE A 963 -24.36 -9.92 -13.82
C PHE A 963 -22.84 -9.94 -14.07
N ASP A 964 -22.28 -8.85 -14.61
CA ASP A 964 -21.27 -7.97 -13.96
C ASP A 964 -20.89 -6.79 -14.91
N TRP A 965 -21.28 -5.57 -14.53
CA TRP A 965 -20.94 -4.24 -15.08
C TRP A 965 -20.85 -4.01 -16.61
N HIS A 966 -21.77 -3.17 -17.10
CA HIS A 966 -21.80 -2.48 -18.41
C HIS A 966 -21.91 -3.38 -19.65
N VAL A 967 -23.05 -4.05 -19.81
CA VAL A 967 -23.57 -4.40 -21.14
C VAL A 967 -24.43 -3.25 -21.59
N LEU A 968 -24.25 -2.74 -22.81
CA LEU A 968 -25.29 -2.14 -23.71
C LEU A 968 -24.51 -1.74 -24.98
N TYR A 969 -24.68 -2.43 -26.12
CA TYR A 969 -25.97 -2.78 -26.68
C TYR A 969 -25.90 -3.62 -27.97
N SER A 970 -27.10 -4.00 -28.46
CA SER A 970 -27.34 -4.58 -29.77
C SER A 970 -26.84 -3.66 -30.91
N GLN A 971 -26.79 -4.19 -32.14
CA GLN A 971 -26.41 -3.41 -33.33
C GLN A 971 -27.25 -2.12 -33.51
N ALA A 972 -28.46 -2.08 -32.94
CA ALA A 972 -29.41 -0.96 -33.05
C ALA A 972 -28.98 0.26 -32.22
N GLU A 973 -28.65 0.14 -30.92
CA GLU A 973 -28.26 1.33 -30.14
C GLU A 973 -26.85 1.83 -30.50
N GLY A 974 -25.96 0.96 -30.98
CA GLY A 974 -24.67 1.40 -31.51
C GLY A 974 -24.83 2.29 -32.77
N THR A 975 -25.80 1.98 -33.63
CA THR A 975 -26.11 2.78 -34.83
C THR A 975 -26.82 4.09 -34.46
N LEU A 976 -27.65 4.06 -33.41
CA LEU A 976 -28.32 5.23 -32.82
C LEU A 976 -27.31 6.28 -32.32
N CYS A 977 -26.27 5.84 -31.62
CA CYS A 977 -25.22 6.69 -31.07
C CYS A 977 -24.40 7.38 -32.16
N ALA A 978 -23.90 6.63 -33.16
CA ALA A 978 -23.08 7.18 -34.25
C ALA A 978 -23.80 8.31 -35.02
N ARG A 979 -25.11 8.17 -35.28
CA ARG A 979 -25.91 9.19 -35.98
C ARG A 979 -26.19 10.45 -35.15
N MET A 980 -26.04 10.41 -33.82
CA MET A 980 -26.19 11.59 -32.96
C MET A 980 -24.98 12.53 -33.03
N VAL A 981 -23.82 12.07 -33.50
CA VAL A 981 -22.57 12.86 -33.59
C VAL A 981 -22.33 13.40 -35.00
N GLU A 982 -22.89 12.78 -36.04
CA GLU A 982 -22.79 13.26 -37.43
C GLU A 982 -23.73 14.44 -37.79
N ARG A 983 -24.59 14.88 -36.87
CA ARG A 983 -25.47 16.06 -37.01
C ARG A 983 -25.16 17.08 -35.93
#